data_AF-A0A4D4L752-F1
#
_entry.id   AF-A0A4D4L752-F1
#
_cell.length_a   1.000
_cell.length_b   1.000
_cell.length_c   1.000
_cell.angle_alpha   90.00
_cell.angle_beta   90.00
_cell.angle_gamma   90.00
#
_symmetry.space_group_name_H-M   'P 1'
#
loop_
_entity.id
_entity.type
_entity.pdbx_description
1 polymer ?
#
loop_
_entity_poly.entity_id
_entity_poly.type
_entity_poly.pdbx_seq_one_letter_code
_entity_poly.pdbx_strand_id
1 'polypeptide(L)'
;MASRLRRALLAALVTASVVAPLVGAAGPSEVPAPAPVALGPVRVAGLEHRYAANREGIRAAEVMAARHGDRERARALRKMRGASRHFLSFDGRNGGRAVEVYGDLGRATRIAVLVPGSDTNLETYGRFRDGALALSRQLGRRTAVIGWLGYKTPGTVAPEVLSTDRAAGAAPRLAAFVRELNAAAPRARISLLCHSYGSVVCARAARGLNAADIVLYGSPGRGTTTPGSCTPGPPSGPGGAGTTGSAGCRMCGSRCWARPSASGPTRSPGGSARGSSTRGTSGTATTSSPGPSPWRAWAGSWRAAMRETVRPSETPRLSDTLRLSVTVRPRKTPRPRETVRVRGLVRRIEAATPPGRDRAVDGLRAVAILGVVFGHWLVTALVADSGTLRVASPLRYQPGLTPVSWVFQTLAVFFLVGGQMGAKSHECARARGISYRRWLRARLARLFRPVAAVLTVWAVAAGALLGAGVSLLTVHTLLKLVLSPLWFLLVYAVLTAATPLVARLHPLWPLAVVLHVDLIRFGFDGPAWLGWVNLAAGWLVPYCLGAAWGRGRLRGRTAGWVLLTGGAAVTTGLVLLGGYPAAMVGVPGASISNLNPPTLAAVTFGLAQCGAALLLRGPLRRVLARPAAWAVVALVNLAAMTVFLWHQTAMMAVSVTTLRLAGPQTGLHTVPEGPGWALARLCWLPVFAGALLICWAAFHAYEAGRSRKDGGGRVVREGRPGKQAPQVQQSQHQAPQPQHQAQQARNVEQRSV
;
A
#
# COMPACT_ATOMS: atom_id res chain seq x y z
N MET A 1 15.32 30.87 15.76
CA MET A 1 14.42 29.87 16.41
C MET A 1 13.04 29.75 15.75
N ALA A 2 12.40 30.84 15.29
CA ALA A 2 11.04 30.84 14.70
C ALA A 2 10.78 29.79 13.61
N SER A 3 11.73 29.51 12.71
CA SER A 3 11.55 28.48 11.67
C SER A 3 11.57 27.06 12.21
N ARG A 4 12.29 26.77 13.32
CA ARG A 4 12.31 25.44 13.95
C ARG A 4 11.00 25.20 14.73
N LEU A 5 10.51 26.19 15.46
CA LEU A 5 9.22 26.12 16.15
C LEU A 5 8.06 25.91 15.18
N ARG A 6 8.00 26.72 14.10
CA ARG A 6 6.97 26.57 13.06
C ARG A 6 7.00 25.19 12.42
N ARG A 7 8.18 24.60 12.21
CA ARG A 7 8.35 23.23 11.68
C ARG A 7 7.88 22.16 12.66
N ALA A 8 8.20 22.29 13.94
CA ALA A 8 7.74 21.36 14.97
C ALA A 8 6.21 21.40 15.12
N LEU A 9 5.62 22.61 15.14
CA LEU A 9 4.17 22.80 15.19
C LEU A 9 3.45 22.20 13.98
N LEU A 10 3.99 22.38 12.77
CA LEU A 10 3.39 21.80 11.56
C LEU A 10 3.50 20.27 11.50
N ALA A 11 4.64 19.70 11.91
CA ALA A 11 4.80 18.26 12.03
C ALA A 11 3.87 17.68 13.10
N ALA A 12 3.72 18.37 14.24
CA ALA A 12 2.77 18.03 15.28
C ALA A 12 1.32 18.13 14.78
N LEU A 13 0.98 19.13 13.96
CA LEU A 13 -0.37 19.29 13.40
C LEU A 13 -0.72 18.19 12.39
N VAL A 14 0.22 17.78 11.53
CA VAL A 14 0.02 16.65 10.60
C VAL A 14 -0.02 15.32 11.34
N THR A 15 0.81 15.16 12.38
CA THR A 15 0.74 13.99 13.26
C THR A 15 -0.62 13.97 13.97
N ALA A 16 -1.06 15.09 14.54
CA ALA A 16 -2.34 15.21 15.22
C ALA A 16 -3.53 15.00 14.27
N SER A 17 -3.48 15.43 13.01
CA SER A 17 -4.59 15.22 12.06
C SER A 17 -4.77 13.76 11.64
N VAL A 18 -3.72 12.94 11.73
CA VAL A 18 -3.79 11.49 11.51
C VAL A 18 -4.08 10.75 12.82
N VAL A 19 -3.42 11.14 13.91
CA VAL A 19 -3.47 10.48 15.21
C VAL A 19 -4.76 10.82 15.95
N ALA A 20 -5.13 12.09 16.12
CA ALA A 20 -6.25 12.49 16.95
C ALA A 20 -7.61 11.87 16.55
N PRO A 21 -7.98 11.77 15.25
CA PRO A 21 -9.24 11.12 14.90
C PRO A 21 -9.20 9.60 15.05
N LEU A 22 -8.00 8.97 15.04
CA LEU A 22 -7.83 7.53 15.33
C LEU A 22 -7.81 7.24 16.83
N VAL A 23 -7.25 8.13 17.65
CA VAL A 23 -7.23 8.03 19.12
C VAL A 23 -8.63 8.20 19.70
N GLY A 24 -9.50 9.01 19.08
CA GLY A 24 -10.92 9.07 19.44
C GLY A 24 -11.73 7.82 19.09
N ALA A 25 -11.17 6.89 18.33
CA ALA A 25 -11.71 5.57 18.01
C ALA A 25 -10.95 4.42 18.71
N ALA A 26 -9.90 4.76 19.46
CA ALA A 26 -9.02 3.81 20.12
C ALA A 26 -8.74 4.28 21.54
N GLY A 27 -9.65 3.89 22.42
CA GLY A 27 -9.26 3.06 23.54
C GLY A 27 -10.36 2.00 23.66
N PRO A 28 -10.07 0.74 24.02
CA PRO A 28 -11.07 -0.04 24.70
C PRO A 28 -11.29 0.64 26.06
N SER A 29 -12.02 1.77 26.09
CA SER A 29 -12.84 2.09 27.23
C SER A 29 -13.70 0.85 27.41
N GLU A 30 -13.46 0.09 28.48
CA GLU A 30 -14.16 -1.14 28.80
C GLU A 30 -15.63 -0.96 28.46
N VAL A 31 -16.06 -1.54 27.33
CA VAL A 31 -17.46 -1.42 26.93
C VAL A 31 -18.24 -1.97 28.10
N PRO A 32 -19.07 -1.14 28.76
CA PRO A 32 -19.77 -1.59 29.94
C PRO A 32 -20.53 -2.86 29.56
N ALA A 33 -20.34 -3.89 30.36
CA ALA A 33 -21.03 -5.15 30.19
C ALA A 33 -21.64 -5.54 31.53
N PRO A 34 -22.84 -6.14 31.50
CA PRO A 34 -23.47 -6.62 32.72
C PRO A 34 -22.57 -7.62 33.44
N ALA A 35 -22.75 -7.73 34.76
CA ALA A 35 -22.10 -8.77 35.52
C ALA A 35 -22.46 -10.15 34.93
N PRO A 36 -21.51 -11.09 34.84
CA PRO A 36 -21.76 -12.46 34.40
C PRO A 36 -22.84 -13.10 35.26
N VAL A 37 -23.66 -13.91 34.62
CA VAL A 37 -24.65 -14.71 35.34
C VAL A 37 -23.92 -15.64 36.31
N ALA A 38 -24.27 -15.56 37.59
CA ALA A 38 -23.75 -16.45 38.62
C ALA A 38 -24.38 -17.84 38.43
N LEU A 39 -23.66 -18.73 37.75
CA LEU A 39 -24.06 -20.11 37.56
C LEU A 39 -23.23 -21.00 38.50
N GLY A 40 -23.84 -22.03 39.07
CA GLY A 40 -23.13 -23.04 39.89
C GLY A 40 -22.10 -23.85 39.07
N PRO A 41 -21.62 -25.00 39.55
CA PRO A 41 -20.72 -25.85 38.76
C PRO A 41 -21.37 -26.37 37.46
N VAL A 42 -20.57 -26.64 36.42
CA VAL A 42 -21.03 -27.30 35.20
C VAL A 42 -21.55 -28.70 35.53
N ARG A 43 -22.77 -29.01 35.08
CA ARG A 43 -23.43 -30.31 35.23
C ARG A 43 -24.13 -30.66 33.92
N VAL A 44 -24.02 -31.92 33.48
CA VAL A 44 -24.63 -32.39 32.22
C VAL A 44 -26.16 -32.23 32.23
N ALA A 45 -26.82 -32.54 33.35
CA ALA A 45 -28.27 -32.45 33.50
C ALA A 45 -28.83 -31.02 33.40
N GLY A 46 -28.00 -29.98 33.51
CA GLY A 46 -28.42 -28.56 33.50
C GLY A 46 -27.86 -27.74 32.33
N LEU A 47 -27.35 -28.38 31.28
CA LEU A 47 -26.67 -27.68 30.18
C LEU A 47 -27.60 -26.73 29.42
N GLU A 48 -28.83 -27.13 29.13
CA GLU A 48 -29.78 -26.26 28.41
C GLU A 48 -30.10 -24.98 29.18
N HIS A 49 -30.34 -25.09 30.49
CA HIS A 49 -30.55 -23.93 31.35
C HIS A 49 -29.31 -23.00 31.36
N ARG A 50 -28.11 -23.57 31.48
CA ARG A 50 -26.84 -22.83 31.40
C ARG A 50 -26.65 -22.14 30.05
N TYR A 51 -26.98 -22.81 28.94
CA TYR A 51 -26.89 -22.23 27.60
C TYR A 51 -27.87 -21.08 27.41
N ALA A 52 -29.10 -21.22 27.90
CA ALA A 52 -30.10 -20.16 27.87
C ALA A 52 -29.65 -18.94 28.71
N ALA A 53 -29.16 -19.16 29.93
CA ALA A 53 -28.70 -18.10 30.83
C ALA A 53 -27.53 -17.29 30.22
N ASN A 54 -26.53 -17.97 29.65
CA ASN A 54 -25.42 -17.28 28.98
C ASN A 54 -25.86 -16.55 27.70
N ARG A 55 -26.86 -17.08 26.97
CA ARG A 55 -27.43 -16.42 25.79
C ARG A 55 -28.12 -15.10 26.16
N GLU A 56 -28.80 -15.07 27.30
CA GLU A 56 -29.38 -13.83 27.84
C GLU A 56 -28.30 -12.85 28.32
N GLY A 57 -27.24 -13.34 28.97
CA GLY A 57 -26.07 -12.53 29.29
C GLY A 57 -25.42 -11.87 28.05
N ILE A 58 -25.31 -12.62 26.94
CA ILE A 58 -24.84 -12.11 25.65
C ILE A 58 -25.80 -11.05 25.09
N ARG A 59 -27.12 -11.26 25.19
CA ARG A 59 -28.14 -10.30 24.77
C ARG A 59 -28.05 -9.00 25.57
N ALA A 60 -27.94 -9.09 26.89
CA ALA A 60 -27.81 -7.92 27.76
C ALA A 60 -26.54 -7.12 27.44
N ALA A 61 -25.42 -7.80 27.19
CA ALA A 61 -24.18 -7.17 26.73
C ALA A 61 -24.32 -6.54 25.33
N GLU A 62 -25.05 -7.19 24.41
CA GLU A 62 -25.35 -6.65 23.06
C GLU A 62 -26.10 -5.31 23.17
N VAL A 63 -27.16 -5.29 23.97
CA VAL A 63 -27.99 -4.09 24.18
C VAL A 63 -27.21 -2.99 24.88
N MET A 64 -26.37 -3.33 25.86
CA MET A 64 -25.53 -2.36 26.57
C MET A 64 -24.48 -1.75 25.64
N ALA A 65 -23.81 -2.56 24.82
CA ALA A 65 -22.87 -2.10 23.81
C ALA A 65 -23.54 -1.17 22.78
N ALA A 66 -24.73 -1.54 22.29
CA ALA A 66 -25.49 -0.71 21.36
C ALA A 66 -25.89 0.65 21.97
N ARG A 67 -26.35 0.66 23.23
CA ARG A 67 -26.69 1.89 23.98
C ARG A 67 -25.48 2.80 24.17
N HIS A 68 -24.29 2.24 24.37
CA HIS A 68 -23.04 2.99 24.49
C HIS A 68 -22.41 3.35 23.13
N GLY A 69 -23.11 3.10 22.02
CA GLY A 69 -22.63 3.46 20.68
C GLY A 69 -21.59 2.48 20.09
N ASP A 70 -21.24 1.40 20.79
CA ASP A 70 -20.33 0.38 20.26
C ASP A 70 -21.08 -0.62 19.35
N ARG A 71 -21.21 -0.20 18.09
CA ARG A 71 -21.89 -0.98 17.05
C ARG A 71 -21.12 -2.26 16.67
N GLU A 72 -19.81 -2.32 16.86
CA GLU A 72 -19.02 -3.50 16.53
C GLU A 72 -19.23 -4.59 17.56
N ARG A 73 -19.04 -4.25 18.84
CA ARG A 73 -19.28 -5.14 19.96
C ARG A 73 -20.70 -5.67 19.93
N ALA A 74 -21.69 -4.81 19.67
CA ALA A 74 -23.08 -5.22 19.51
C ALA A 74 -23.26 -6.25 18.36
N ARG A 75 -22.64 -6.04 17.19
CA ARG A 75 -22.72 -7.01 16.07
C ARG A 75 -22.03 -8.34 16.40
N ALA A 76 -20.87 -8.31 17.05
CA ALA A 76 -20.18 -9.52 17.47
C ALA A 76 -21.03 -10.34 18.46
N LEU A 77 -21.59 -9.66 19.47
CA LEU A 77 -22.48 -10.28 20.46
C LEU A 77 -23.79 -10.79 19.82
N ARG A 78 -24.35 -10.09 18.84
CA ARG A 78 -25.51 -10.58 18.08
C ARG A 78 -25.22 -11.91 17.37
N LYS A 79 -24.03 -12.04 16.76
CA LYS A 79 -23.59 -13.31 16.15
C LYS A 79 -23.37 -14.39 17.22
N MET A 80 -22.93 -14.03 18.42
CA MET A 80 -22.80 -14.94 19.57
C MET A 80 -24.15 -15.39 20.13
N ARG A 81 -25.18 -14.56 20.05
CA ARG A 81 -26.53 -14.87 20.53
C ARG A 81 -27.30 -15.90 19.70
N GLY A 82 -26.74 -16.41 18.60
CA GLY A 82 -27.41 -17.38 17.72
C GLY A 82 -27.95 -18.59 18.50
N ALA A 83 -29.20 -19.01 18.21
CA ALA A 83 -29.90 -20.05 18.96
C ALA A 83 -29.16 -21.40 18.96
N SER A 84 -28.44 -21.71 17.88
CA SER A 84 -27.63 -22.92 17.72
C SER A 84 -26.26 -22.88 18.40
N ARG A 85 -25.93 -21.82 19.14
CA ARG A 85 -24.64 -21.67 19.84
C ARG A 85 -24.82 -22.01 21.31
N HIS A 86 -23.86 -22.73 21.88
CA HIS A 86 -23.93 -23.24 23.26
C HIS A 86 -22.75 -22.72 24.06
N PHE A 87 -23.00 -21.94 25.12
CA PHE A 87 -21.95 -21.33 25.95
C PHE A 87 -22.02 -21.82 27.39
N LEU A 88 -20.93 -22.38 27.91
CA LEU A 88 -20.82 -22.78 29.32
C LEU A 88 -20.65 -21.57 30.25
N SER A 89 -19.96 -20.55 29.78
CA SER A 89 -19.75 -19.30 30.51
C SER A 89 -19.52 -18.13 29.55
N PHE A 90 -19.99 -16.95 29.94
CA PHE A 90 -19.81 -15.71 29.23
C PHE A 90 -19.56 -14.55 30.21
N ASP A 91 -18.52 -13.77 29.96
CA ASP A 91 -18.28 -12.49 30.63
C ASP A 91 -17.99 -11.44 29.56
N GLY A 92 -18.84 -10.42 29.45
CA GLY A 92 -18.67 -9.34 28.49
C GLY A 92 -17.64 -8.29 28.91
N ARG A 93 -17.12 -8.33 30.14
CA ARG A 93 -16.22 -7.29 30.68
C ARG A 93 -14.75 -7.54 30.29
N ASN A 94 -13.93 -6.50 30.38
CA ASN A 94 -12.46 -6.57 30.32
C ASN A 94 -11.88 -7.27 29.06
N GLY A 95 -12.44 -6.96 27.88
CA GLY A 95 -12.07 -7.59 26.60
C GLY A 95 -12.85 -8.86 26.26
N GLY A 96 -13.64 -9.35 27.23
CA GLY A 96 -14.59 -10.44 27.10
C GLY A 96 -13.99 -11.84 27.14
N ARG A 97 -14.73 -12.75 27.77
CA ARG A 97 -14.37 -14.16 27.97
C ARG A 97 -15.57 -15.02 27.60
N ALA A 98 -15.31 -16.12 26.93
CA ALA A 98 -16.36 -17.03 26.49
C ALA A 98 -15.84 -18.46 26.43
N VAL A 99 -16.69 -19.40 26.84
CA VAL A 99 -16.45 -20.83 26.69
C VAL A 99 -17.59 -21.39 25.86
N GLU A 100 -17.33 -21.66 24.58
CA GLU A 100 -18.32 -22.20 23.64
C GLU A 100 -18.14 -23.70 23.44
N VAL A 101 -19.25 -24.43 23.32
CA VAL A 101 -19.32 -25.88 23.09
C VAL A 101 -19.76 -26.13 21.65
N TYR A 102 -19.06 -27.04 20.98
CA TYR A 102 -19.38 -27.54 19.66
C TYR A 102 -19.61 -29.05 19.75
N GLY A 103 -20.83 -29.49 19.42
CA GLY A 103 -21.27 -30.87 19.61
C GLY A 103 -22.06 -31.07 20.91
N ASP A 104 -22.32 -32.33 21.26
CA ASP A 104 -23.10 -32.71 22.44
C ASP A 104 -22.16 -33.10 23.59
N LEU A 105 -22.02 -32.19 24.57
CA LEU A 105 -21.18 -32.41 25.75
C LEU A 105 -21.73 -33.52 26.67
N GLY A 106 -23.04 -33.74 26.69
CA GLY A 106 -23.67 -34.75 27.56
C GLY A 106 -23.45 -36.19 27.08
N ARG A 107 -23.24 -36.37 25.77
CA ARG A 107 -22.97 -37.68 25.14
C ARG A 107 -21.51 -37.87 24.73
N ALA A 108 -20.66 -36.88 24.94
CA ALA A 108 -19.26 -36.92 24.51
C ALA A 108 -18.47 -37.97 25.30
N THR A 109 -17.76 -38.84 24.57
CA THR A 109 -16.75 -39.76 25.15
C THR A 109 -15.35 -39.16 25.09
N ARG A 110 -15.15 -38.12 24.28
CA ARG A 110 -13.91 -37.35 24.13
C ARG A 110 -14.25 -35.86 24.16
N ILE A 111 -13.44 -35.07 24.86
CA ILE A 111 -13.59 -33.62 24.93
C ILE A 111 -12.26 -32.98 24.51
N ALA A 112 -12.30 -32.17 23.46
CA ALA A 112 -11.14 -31.42 22.99
C ALA A 112 -11.27 -29.94 23.43
N VAL A 113 -10.42 -29.49 24.35
CA VAL A 113 -10.40 -28.10 24.82
C VAL A 113 -9.38 -27.31 24.00
N LEU A 114 -9.86 -26.40 23.16
CA LEU A 114 -9.04 -25.53 22.33
C LEU A 114 -8.72 -24.24 23.10
N VAL A 115 -7.43 -23.93 23.27
CA VAL A 115 -6.95 -22.72 23.95
C VAL A 115 -6.36 -21.77 22.90
N PRO A 116 -6.91 -20.55 22.75
CA PRO A 116 -6.53 -19.62 21.69
C PRO A 116 -5.13 -19.06 21.90
N GLY A 117 -4.58 -18.49 20.81
CA GLY A 117 -3.38 -17.67 20.85
C GLY A 117 -3.71 -16.19 21.08
N SER A 118 -2.75 -15.34 20.76
CA SER A 118 -2.87 -13.89 20.75
C SER A 118 -3.99 -13.36 19.83
N ASP A 119 -4.39 -12.10 19.99
CA ASP A 119 -5.41 -11.40 19.18
C ASP A 119 -6.80 -12.06 19.12
N THR A 120 -7.16 -12.88 20.12
CA THR A 120 -8.50 -13.48 20.24
C THR A 120 -9.31 -12.77 21.35
N ASN A 121 -10.40 -12.12 20.97
CA ASN A 121 -11.38 -11.46 21.86
C ASN A 121 -12.81 -11.72 21.32
N LEU A 122 -13.86 -11.09 21.87
CA LEU A 122 -15.23 -11.38 21.40
C LEU A 122 -15.48 -10.85 19.98
N GLU A 123 -14.84 -9.75 19.60
CA GLU A 123 -14.94 -9.11 18.29
C GLU A 123 -14.28 -9.97 17.21
N THR A 124 -13.11 -10.56 17.51
CA THR A 124 -12.33 -11.41 16.60
C THR A 124 -12.62 -12.91 16.75
N TYR A 125 -13.58 -13.29 17.62
CA TYR A 125 -13.88 -14.67 17.99
C TYR A 125 -14.23 -15.57 16.79
N GLY A 126 -14.69 -14.99 15.67
CA GLY A 126 -15.07 -15.72 14.46
C GLY A 126 -13.98 -16.67 13.95
N ARG A 127 -12.72 -16.21 13.83
CA ARG A 127 -11.61 -17.06 13.34
C ARG A 127 -11.34 -18.25 14.27
N PHE A 128 -11.39 -18.00 15.58
CA PHE A 128 -11.19 -19.04 16.59
C PHE A 128 -12.32 -20.08 16.54
N ARG A 129 -13.56 -19.61 16.38
CA ARG A 129 -14.75 -20.45 16.18
C ARG A 129 -14.65 -21.31 14.92
N ASP A 130 -14.21 -20.75 13.80
CA ASP A 130 -14.11 -21.49 12.53
C ASP A 130 -13.14 -22.67 12.65
N GLY A 131 -12.03 -22.47 13.37
CA GLY A 131 -11.09 -23.54 13.72
C GLY A 131 -11.71 -24.62 14.61
N ALA A 132 -12.44 -24.21 15.66
CA ALA A 132 -13.13 -25.15 16.56
C ALA A 132 -14.23 -25.95 15.85
N LEU A 133 -14.98 -25.32 14.93
CA LEU A 133 -15.98 -25.99 14.09
C LEU A 133 -15.37 -26.94 13.07
N ALA A 134 -14.24 -26.59 12.46
CA ALA A 134 -13.52 -27.49 11.57
C ALA A 134 -13.06 -28.74 12.34
N LEU A 135 -12.51 -28.55 13.53
CA LEU A 135 -12.11 -29.65 14.41
C LEU A 135 -13.29 -30.52 14.84
N SER A 136 -14.40 -29.91 15.25
CA SER A 136 -15.62 -30.64 15.65
C SER A 136 -16.17 -31.50 14.52
N ARG A 137 -16.17 -30.98 13.27
CA ARG A 137 -16.59 -31.73 12.09
C ARG A 137 -15.66 -32.91 11.78
N GLN A 138 -14.36 -32.78 12.00
CA GLN A 138 -13.39 -33.86 11.78
C GLN A 138 -13.45 -34.95 12.85
N LEU A 139 -13.70 -34.60 14.12
CA LEU A 139 -13.68 -35.55 15.25
C LEU A 139 -15.01 -36.32 15.45
N GLY A 140 -16.06 -35.96 14.71
CA GLY A 140 -17.33 -36.69 14.64
C GLY A 140 -18.22 -36.58 15.89
N ARG A 141 -19.35 -37.30 15.86
CA ARG A 141 -20.49 -37.11 16.80
C ARG A 141 -20.25 -37.58 18.24
N ARG A 142 -19.15 -38.31 18.52
CA ARG A 142 -18.78 -38.79 19.86
C ARG A 142 -17.83 -37.84 20.60
N THR A 143 -17.50 -36.70 19.99
CA THR A 143 -16.55 -35.73 20.51
C THR A 143 -17.21 -34.36 20.69
N ALA A 144 -17.00 -33.73 21.83
CA ALA A 144 -17.31 -32.32 22.02
C ALA A 144 -16.03 -31.48 21.93
N VAL A 145 -16.06 -30.41 21.15
CA VAL A 145 -14.98 -29.41 21.11
C VAL A 145 -15.38 -28.22 21.96
N ILE A 146 -14.48 -27.72 22.80
CA ILE A 146 -14.72 -26.58 23.66
C ILE A 146 -13.72 -25.48 23.28
N GLY A 147 -14.23 -24.35 22.79
CA GLY A 147 -13.43 -23.15 22.55
C GLY A 147 -13.29 -22.34 23.83
N TRP A 148 -12.14 -22.42 24.51
CA TRP A 148 -11.90 -21.78 25.81
C TRP A 148 -11.20 -20.41 25.67
N LEU A 149 -11.96 -19.33 25.52
CA LEU A 149 -11.45 -17.95 25.64
C LEU A 149 -11.57 -17.51 27.11
N GLY A 150 -10.72 -18.07 27.96
CA GLY A 150 -10.78 -17.84 29.40
C GLY A 150 -10.07 -16.57 29.88
N TYR A 151 -9.22 -15.93 29.08
CA TYR A 151 -8.33 -14.85 29.50
C TYR A 151 -8.27 -13.73 28.46
N LYS A 152 -7.78 -12.56 28.86
CA LYS A 152 -7.47 -11.48 27.92
C LYS A 152 -6.20 -11.86 27.17
N THR A 153 -6.35 -12.24 25.91
CA THR A 153 -5.21 -12.64 25.08
C THR A 153 -4.31 -11.43 24.80
N PRO A 154 -2.99 -11.61 24.77
CA PRO A 154 -2.09 -10.53 24.39
C PRO A 154 -2.26 -10.22 22.90
N GLY A 155 -1.95 -8.99 22.48
CA GLY A 155 -1.87 -8.69 21.04
C GLY A 155 -0.59 -9.25 20.46
N THR A 156 -0.58 -9.90 19.27
CA THR A 156 0.53 -10.74 18.73
C THR A 156 1.91 -10.07 18.65
N VAL A 157 1.97 -8.77 18.89
CA VAL A 157 3.05 -7.85 18.55
C VAL A 157 3.16 -6.73 19.59
N ALA A 158 2.56 -6.95 20.75
CA ALA A 158 2.70 -6.13 21.94
C ALA A 158 3.82 -6.73 22.84
N PRO A 159 4.59 -5.92 23.59
CA PRO A 159 5.67 -6.42 24.44
C PRO A 159 5.20 -7.47 25.47
N GLU A 160 3.90 -7.52 25.76
CA GLU A 160 3.25 -8.52 26.62
C GLU A 160 3.23 -9.94 26.02
N VAL A 161 3.51 -10.12 24.73
CA VAL A 161 3.74 -11.47 24.13
C VAL A 161 5.11 -12.02 24.52
N LEU A 162 6.07 -11.13 24.79
CA LEU A 162 7.40 -11.48 25.32
C LEU A 162 7.35 -11.71 26.84
N SER A 163 6.27 -11.31 27.51
CA SER A 163 6.03 -11.55 28.93
C SER A 163 5.07 -12.71 29.16
N THR A 164 5.18 -13.30 30.34
CA THR A 164 4.41 -14.48 30.72
C THR A 164 3.26 -14.21 31.68
N ASP A 165 3.02 -12.94 32.03
CA ASP A 165 2.14 -12.55 33.14
C ASP A 165 0.68 -12.86 32.84
N ARG A 166 0.26 -12.68 31.58
CA ARG A 166 -1.08 -13.07 31.10
C ARG A 166 -1.28 -14.58 31.21
N ALA A 167 -0.26 -15.36 30.87
CA ALA A 167 -0.30 -16.81 31.00
C ALA A 167 -0.31 -17.26 32.47
N ALA A 168 0.44 -16.59 33.35
CA ALA A 168 0.43 -16.85 34.78
C ALA A 168 -0.96 -16.61 35.40
N GLY A 169 -1.64 -15.52 35.04
CA GLY A 169 -3.02 -15.27 35.48
C GLY A 169 -4.07 -16.18 34.84
N ALA A 170 -3.81 -16.72 33.64
CA ALA A 170 -4.73 -17.61 32.94
C ALA A 170 -4.65 -19.07 33.40
N ALA A 171 -3.46 -19.54 33.80
CA ALA A 171 -3.21 -20.95 34.12
C ALA A 171 -4.09 -21.52 35.26
N PRO A 172 -4.26 -20.85 36.42
CA PRO A 172 -5.15 -21.33 37.48
C PRO A 172 -6.60 -21.47 37.03
N ARG A 173 -7.06 -20.57 36.14
CA ARG A 173 -8.42 -20.56 35.61
C ARG A 173 -8.65 -21.65 34.58
N LEU A 174 -7.65 -21.97 33.76
CA LEU A 174 -7.68 -23.13 32.88
C LEU A 174 -7.73 -24.44 33.70
N ALA A 175 -6.90 -24.55 34.75
CA ALA A 175 -6.89 -25.72 35.62
C ALA A 175 -8.23 -25.91 36.37
N ALA A 176 -8.82 -24.82 36.89
CA ALA A 176 -10.13 -24.86 37.52
C ALA A 176 -11.23 -25.31 36.55
N PHE A 177 -11.22 -24.76 35.33
CA PHE A 177 -12.17 -25.16 34.29
C PHE A 177 -12.05 -26.63 33.91
N VAL A 178 -10.83 -27.16 33.78
CA VAL A 178 -10.62 -28.58 33.46
C VAL A 178 -11.04 -29.48 34.62
N ARG A 179 -10.85 -29.09 35.88
CA ARG A 179 -11.39 -29.82 37.04
C ARG A 179 -12.92 -29.87 37.00
N GLU A 180 -13.55 -28.74 36.70
CA GLU A 180 -15.00 -28.64 36.57
C GLU A 180 -15.54 -29.53 35.44
N LEU A 181 -14.86 -29.57 34.29
CA LEU A 181 -15.21 -30.47 33.19
C LEU A 181 -15.05 -31.95 33.55
N ASN A 182 -13.98 -32.32 34.26
CA ASN A 182 -13.79 -33.70 34.73
C ASN A 182 -14.90 -34.12 35.71
N ALA A 183 -15.33 -33.22 36.59
CA ALA A 183 -16.45 -33.48 37.49
C ALA A 183 -17.80 -33.59 36.74
N ALA A 184 -17.99 -32.77 35.71
CA ALA A 184 -19.21 -32.78 34.91
C ALA A 184 -19.32 -34.01 34.00
N ALA A 185 -18.20 -34.49 33.45
CA ALA A 185 -18.13 -35.58 32.49
C ALA A 185 -17.04 -36.60 32.86
N PRO A 186 -17.18 -37.35 33.97
CA PRO A 186 -16.12 -38.21 34.50
C PRO A 186 -15.73 -39.36 33.59
N ARG A 187 -16.61 -39.74 32.65
CA ARG A 187 -16.36 -40.81 31.67
C ARG A 187 -15.69 -40.31 30.37
N ALA A 188 -15.54 -39.00 30.19
CA ALA A 188 -15.02 -38.42 28.97
C ALA A 188 -13.50 -38.20 29.06
N ARG A 189 -12.78 -38.59 28.00
CA ARG A 189 -11.34 -38.33 27.89
C ARG A 189 -11.09 -36.89 27.43
N ILE A 190 -10.45 -36.06 28.27
CA ILE A 190 -10.18 -34.65 27.97
C ILE A 190 -8.77 -34.48 27.37
N SER A 191 -8.66 -33.79 26.23
CA SER A 191 -7.39 -33.42 25.59
C SER A 191 -7.35 -31.91 25.35
N LEU A 192 -6.23 -31.26 25.62
CA LEU A 192 -6.02 -29.83 25.37
C LEU A 192 -5.25 -29.60 24.07
N LEU A 193 -5.73 -28.68 23.24
CA LEU A 193 -5.06 -28.21 22.03
C LEU A 193 -4.73 -26.73 22.22
N CYS A 194 -3.44 -26.41 22.29
CA CYS A 194 -2.99 -25.10 22.72
C CYS A 194 -2.17 -24.42 21.63
N HIS A 195 -2.72 -23.33 21.08
CA HIS A 195 -2.17 -22.62 19.94
C HIS A 195 -1.35 -21.40 20.37
N SER A 196 -0.14 -21.23 19.82
CA SER A 196 0.64 -19.98 19.99
C SER A 196 0.76 -19.56 21.46
N TYR A 197 0.34 -18.37 21.88
CA TYR A 197 0.40 -17.96 23.29
C TYR A 197 -0.39 -18.90 24.23
N GLY A 198 -1.45 -19.54 23.74
CA GLY A 198 -2.19 -20.57 24.48
C GLY A 198 -1.33 -21.76 24.87
N SER A 199 -0.27 -22.06 24.10
CA SER A 199 0.70 -23.10 24.48
C SER A 199 1.46 -22.76 25.76
N VAL A 200 1.74 -21.48 26.01
CA VAL A 200 2.38 -20.98 27.24
C VAL A 200 1.41 -21.09 28.42
N VAL A 201 0.12 -20.81 28.20
CA VAL A 201 -0.93 -20.98 29.21
C VAL A 201 -1.04 -22.45 29.63
N CYS A 202 -1.11 -23.37 28.66
CA CYS A 202 -1.18 -24.80 28.93
C CYS A 202 0.10 -25.34 29.59
N ALA A 203 1.27 -24.89 29.14
CA ALA A 203 2.54 -25.27 29.75
C ALA A 203 2.61 -24.86 31.24
N ARG A 204 2.12 -23.66 31.58
CA ARG A 204 2.01 -23.21 32.98
C ARG A 204 0.95 -23.94 33.78
N ALA A 205 -0.18 -24.27 33.16
CA ALA A 205 -1.26 -25.00 33.82
C ALA A 205 -0.95 -26.50 34.00
N ALA A 206 0.05 -27.05 33.30
CA ALA A 206 0.30 -28.49 33.19
C ALA A 206 0.31 -29.24 34.53
N ARG A 207 0.92 -28.68 35.58
CA ARG A 207 0.98 -29.31 36.93
C ARG A 207 -0.40 -29.46 37.60
N GLY A 208 -1.39 -28.66 37.20
CA GLY A 208 -2.74 -28.67 37.75
C GLY A 208 -3.82 -29.18 36.76
N LEU A 209 -3.41 -29.68 35.60
CA LEU A 209 -4.31 -30.16 34.56
C LEU A 209 -4.49 -31.68 34.65
N ASN A 210 -5.70 -32.12 35.00
CA ASN A 210 -6.12 -33.50 34.81
C ASN A 210 -6.66 -33.67 33.37
N ALA A 211 -5.74 -33.91 32.42
CA ALA A 211 -6.06 -34.13 31.02
C ALA A 211 -5.22 -35.28 30.47
N ALA A 212 -5.81 -36.05 29.56
CA ALA A 212 -5.16 -37.21 28.97
C ALA A 212 -4.02 -36.82 28.01
N ASP A 213 -4.20 -35.73 27.26
CA ASP A 213 -3.24 -35.28 26.26
C ASP A 213 -3.16 -33.74 26.27
N ILE A 214 -1.96 -33.18 26.11
CA ILE A 214 -1.72 -31.74 25.89
C ILE A 214 -0.91 -31.58 24.61
N VAL A 215 -1.53 -30.99 23.60
CA VAL A 215 -0.96 -30.76 22.27
C VAL A 215 -0.62 -29.28 22.13
N LEU A 216 0.66 -28.98 21.87
CA LEU A 216 1.14 -27.62 21.66
C LEU A 216 1.46 -27.41 20.18
N TYR A 217 0.91 -26.38 19.55
CA TYR A 217 1.16 -26.11 18.14
C TYR A 217 1.29 -24.60 17.86
N GLY A 218 2.18 -24.25 16.92
CA GLY A 218 2.55 -22.85 16.68
C GLY A 218 3.17 -22.16 17.90
N SER A 219 3.81 -22.92 18.79
CA SER A 219 4.28 -22.46 20.11
C SER A 219 5.53 -21.57 20.04
N PRO A 220 5.59 -20.44 20.77
CA PRO A 220 6.80 -19.61 20.89
C PRO A 220 7.83 -20.16 21.89
N GLY A 221 7.57 -21.31 22.55
CA GLY A 221 8.42 -21.91 23.59
C GLY A 221 7.72 -22.07 24.94
N ARG A 222 8.28 -22.88 25.85
CA ARG A 222 7.65 -23.23 27.15
C ARG A 222 7.88 -22.21 28.27
N GLY A 223 8.66 -21.15 28.04
CA GLY A 223 8.94 -20.11 29.04
C GLY A 223 9.65 -20.62 30.30
N THR A 224 10.45 -21.68 30.17
CA THR A 224 11.23 -22.28 31.26
C THR A 224 12.65 -21.73 31.24
N THR A 225 13.10 -21.14 32.35
CA THR A 225 14.46 -20.60 32.54
C THR A 225 15.50 -21.65 32.96
N THR A 226 15.17 -22.94 32.89
CA THR A 226 16.09 -24.04 33.25
C THR A 226 16.31 -24.97 32.06
N PRO A 227 17.53 -25.07 31.49
CA PRO A 227 17.85 -26.09 30.52
C PRO A 227 18.01 -27.44 31.25
N GLY A 228 17.10 -28.41 31.02
CA GLY A 228 17.34 -29.78 31.49
C GLY A 228 16.16 -30.71 31.78
N SER A 229 14.89 -30.29 31.72
CA SER A 229 13.78 -31.21 32.06
C SER A 229 12.78 -31.38 30.92
N CYS A 230 13.10 -32.33 30.03
CA CYS A 230 12.22 -33.16 29.19
C CYS A 230 12.85 -33.33 27.80
N THR A 231 13.59 -34.43 27.61
CA THR A 231 13.90 -34.95 26.27
C THR A 231 12.60 -35.44 25.61
N PRO A 232 12.36 -35.14 24.32
CA PRO A 232 11.33 -35.82 23.55
C PRO A 232 11.67 -37.31 23.49
N GLY A 233 10.72 -38.19 23.83
CA GLY A 233 10.91 -39.63 23.69
C GLY A 233 11.12 -40.02 22.21
N PRO A 234 12.00 -40.99 21.90
CA PRO A 234 12.21 -41.44 20.54
C PRO A 234 10.95 -42.15 19.99
N PRO A 235 10.77 -42.22 18.67
CA PRO A 235 9.69 -43.00 18.08
C PRO A 235 9.97 -44.49 18.30
N SER A 236 9.22 -45.14 19.20
CA SER A 236 9.29 -46.58 19.37
C SER A 236 8.59 -47.29 18.20
N GLY A 237 9.38 -47.80 17.26
CA GLY A 237 9.05 -49.01 16.51
C GLY A 237 9.18 -50.26 17.41
N PRO A 238 8.70 -51.43 16.98
CA PRO A 238 8.60 -52.58 17.86
C PRO A 238 9.93 -53.33 17.98
N GLY A 239 10.32 -53.66 19.22
CA GLY A 239 11.22 -54.78 19.52
C GLY A 239 12.46 -54.44 20.35
N GLY A 240 12.64 -55.16 21.47
CA GLY A 240 13.96 -55.43 22.04
C GLY A 240 14.17 -55.02 23.49
N ALA A 241 14.33 -56.03 24.35
CA ALA A 241 14.53 -56.01 25.80
C ALA A 241 15.81 -55.29 26.30
N GLY A 242 15.84 -54.97 27.60
CA GLY A 242 17.08 -54.69 28.32
C GLY A 242 16.91 -53.85 29.60
N THR A 243 16.96 -54.52 30.75
CA THR A 243 16.95 -54.02 32.14
C THR A 243 18.16 -53.16 32.51
N THR A 244 17.98 -52.13 33.37
CA THR A 244 18.58 -51.96 34.73
C THR A 244 18.43 -50.53 35.28
N GLY A 245 18.03 -50.40 36.56
CA GLY A 245 18.75 -49.59 37.56
C GLY A 245 18.51 -48.08 37.74
N SER A 246 17.54 -47.76 38.61
CA SER A 246 17.57 -46.66 39.62
C SER A 246 17.28 -45.17 39.28
N ALA A 247 16.40 -44.61 40.13
CA ALA A 247 16.18 -43.21 40.54
C ALA A 247 15.79 -42.15 39.48
N GLY A 248 14.50 -41.79 39.45
CA GLY A 248 14.03 -40.57 38.78
C GLY A 248 12.51 -40.43 38.75
N CYS A 249 12.00 -39.28 39.23
CA CYS A 249 10.59 -38.93 39.43
C CYS A 249 9.59 -39.45 38.36
N ARG A 250 8.59 -40.20 38.81
CA ARG A 250 7.35 -40.47 38.08
C ARG A 250 6.55 -39.17 37.90
N MET A 251 6.59 -38.56 36.71
CA MET A 251 5.53 -37.65 36.26
C MET A 251 4.47 -38.42 35.48
N CYS A 252 3.22 -38.17 35.83
CA CYS A 252 2.02 -38.87 35.42
C CYS A 252 1.79 -38.85 33.88
N GLY A 253 1.92 -40.01 33.24
CA GLY A 253 1.12 -40.56 32.12
C GLY A 253 0.80 -39.76 30.84
N SER A 254 1.16 -38.49 30.70
CA SER A 254 0.69 -37.63 29.61
C SER A 254 1.73 -37.51 28.49
N ARG A 255 1.36 -37.94 27.27
CA ARG A 255 2.25 -37.90 26.09
C ARG A 255 2.28 -36.49 25.50
N CYS A 256 3.40 -35.78 25.65
CA CYS A 256 3.62 -34.49 24.98
C CYS A 256 4.13 -34.71 23.54
N TRP A 257 3.35 -34.30 22.55
CA TRP A 257 3.78 -34.25 21.15
C TRP A 257 4.21 -32.84 20.78
N ALA A 258 5.47 -32.66 20.39
CA ALA A 258 5.98 -31.44 19.78
C ALA A 258 6.51 -31.80 18.39
N ARG A 259 5.93 -31.19 17.35
CA ARG A 259 6.38 -31.39 15.97
C ARG A 259 7.20 -30.16 15.55
N PRO A 260 8.49 -30.30 15.20
CA PRO A 260 9.25 -29.21 14.60
C PRO A 260 8.64 -28.88 13.23
N SER A 261 8.50 -27.61 12.90
CA SER A 261 8.12 -27.18 11.54
C SER A 261 9.29 -27.42 10.59
N ALA A 262 9.32 -28.59 9.96
CA ALA A 262 10.24 -28.86 8.85
C ALA A 262 9.58 -28.46 7.53
N SER A 263 10.15 -27.44 6.90
CA SER A 263 9.96 -27.11 5.49
C SER A 263 10.68 -28.14 4.61
N GLY A 264 9.95 -28.90 3.79
CA GLY A 264 10.50 -29.82 2.80
C GLY A 264 9.39 -30.43 1.92
N PRO A 265 9.60 -30.63 0.61
CA PRO A 265 8.53 -30.82 -0.36
C PRO A 265 8.02 -32.26 -0.38
N THR A 266 6.70 -32.42 -0.30
CA THR A 266 6.04 -33.72 -0.51
C THR A 266 5.75 -33.94 -2.00
N ARG A 267 6.47 -34.89 -2.59
CA ARG A 267 6.16 -35.58 -3.85
C ARG A 267 4.86 -36.39 -3.66
N SER A 268 3.87 -36.19 -4.53
CA SER A 268 2.72 -37.11 -4.65
C SER A 268 2.89 -38.00 -5.87
N PRO A 269 2.63 -39.32 -5.79
CA PRO A 269 2.61 -40.20 -6.94
C PRO A 269 1.29 -40.09 -7.71
N GLY A 270 1.37 -40.32 -9.02
CA GLY A 270 0.26 -40.23 -9.96
C GLY A 270 -0.78 -41.34 -9.79
N GLY A 271 -2.01 -41.03 -10.21
CA GLY A 271 -3.11 -41.96 -10.34
C GLY A 271 -4.00 -41.52 -11.49
N SER A 272 -3.95 -42.28 -12.58
CA SER A 272 -4.83 -42.20 -13.73
C SER A 272 -6.24 -42.67 -13.37
N ALA A 273 -7.28 -41.96 -13.86
CA ALA A 273 -8.59 -42.56 -14.06
C ALA A 273 -9.27 -41.94 -15.29
N ARG A 274 -9.72 -42.85 -16.16
CA ARG A 274 -10.27 -42.65 -17.50
C ARG A 274 -11.76 -43.04 -17.45
N GLY A 275 -12.62 -42.33 -18.20
CA GLY A 275 -14.03 -42.69 -18.49
C GLY A 275 -15.01 -42.29 -17.37
N SER A 276 -16.24 -41.83 -17.62
CA SER A 276 -17.17 -42.16 -18.71
C SER A 276 -18.34 -41.17 -18.75
N SER A 277 -18.94 -41.01 -19.92
CA SER A 277 -20.14 -40.23 -20.22
C SER A 277 -21.41 -40.80 -19.62
N THR A 278 -22.35 -39.94 -19.23
CA THR A 278 -23.78 -40.23 -19.36
C THR A 278 -24.53 -39.02 -19.90
N ARG A 279 -25.37 -39.33 -20.89
CA ARG A 279 -26.19 -38.50 -21.75
C ARG A 279 -27.59 -38.37 -21.13
N GLY A 280 -28.25 -37.24 -21.33
CA GLY A 280 -29.68 -37.00 -21.07
C GLY A 280 -29.98 -35.52 -21.26
N THR A 281 -30.33 -35.07 -22.48
CA THR A 281 -31.71 -34.85 -23.00
C THR A 281 -32.57 -34.02 -22.04
N SER A 282 -33.31 -32.98 -22.42
CA SER A 282 -33.48 -32.13 -23.61
C SER A 282 -34.62 -31.20 -23.20
N GLY A 283 -34.45 -29.89 -23.36
CA GLY A 283 -35.50 -28.90 -23.07
C GLY A 283 -35.29 -27.69 -23.96
N THR A 284 -36.08 -27.63 -25.02
CA THR A 284 -36.16 -26.61 -26.07
C THR A 284 -36.65 -25.26 -25.55
N ALA A 285 -35.99 -24.16 -25.95
CA ALA A 285 -36.64 -22.85 -26.16
C ALA A 285 -35.74 -21.91 -26.99
N THR A 286 -36.17 -21.71 -28.24
CA THR A 286 -36.16 -20.45 -29.01
C THR A 286 -34.92 -19.54 -29.02
N THR A 287 -34.30 -19.53 -30.19
CA THR A 287 -33.40 -18.50 -30.74
C THR A 287 -33.94 -17.08 -30.59
N SER A 288 -33.17 -16.21 -29.95
CA SER A 288 -33.29 -14.76 -30.06
C SER A 288 -31.90 -14.12 -30.21
N SER A 289 -31.79 -13.25 -31.21
CA SER A 289 -30.58 -12.60 -31.72
C SER A 289 -29.85 -11.74 -30.67
N PRO A 290 -28.52 -11.58 -30.76
CA PRO A 290 -27.76 -10.77 -29.80
C PRO A 290 -28.01 -9.28 -30.01
N GLY A 291 -28.62 -8.65 -29.01
CA GLY A 291 -28.79 -7.19 -28.94
C GLY A 291 -27.46 -6.43 -28.79
N PRO A 292 -27.42 -5.13 -29.13
CA PRO A 292 -26.19 -4.38 -29.25
C PRO A 292 -25.56 -4.06 -27.88
N SER A 293 -24.24 -4.18 -27.84
CA SER A 293 -23.33 -3.91 -26.74
C SER A 293 -23.44 -2.48 -26.11
N PRO A 294 -23.10 -2.30 -24.82
CA PRO A 294 -23.43 -1.12 -24.00
C PRO A 294 -22.72 0.20 -24.34
N TRP A 295 -21.89 0.23 -25.39
CA TRP A 295 -21.08 1.41 -25.74
C TRP A 295 -21.83 2.46 -26.56
N ARG A 296 -22.96 2.12 -27.20
CA ARG A 296 -23.71 3.06 -28.06
C ARG A 296 -24.62 4.02 -27.29
N ALA A 297 -25.09 3.63 -26.10
CA ALA A 297 -25.93 4.49 -25.25
C ALA A 297 -25.14 5.67 -24.62
N TRP A 298 -23.84 5.49 -24.38
CA TRP A 298 -22.99 6.51 -23.75
C TRP A 298 -22.48 7.58 -24.74
N ALA A 299 -22.39 7.24 -26.03
CA ALA A 299 -21.99 8.18 -27.09
C ALA A 299 -23.15 9.05 -27.63
N GLY A 300 -24.40 8.70 -27.30
CA GLY A 300 -25.61 9.46 -27.65
C GLY A 300 -25.87 10.62 -26.69
N SER A 301 -25.78 10.39 -25.38
CA SER A 301 -26.04 11.40 -24.34
C SER A 301 -25.00 12.52 -24.31
N TRP A 302 -23.73 12.23 -24.64
CA TRP A 302 -22.64 13.21 -24.68
C TRP A 302 -22.73 14.20 -25.86
N ARG A 303 -23.42 13.83 -26.95
CA ARG A 303 -23.64 14.70 -28.13
C ARG A 303 -24.92 15.52 -28.07
N ALA A 304 -25.86 15.15 -27.19
CA ALA A 304 -27.05 15.94 -26.88
C ALA A 304 -26.72 17.07 -25.88
N ALA A 305 -25.82 16.83 -24.93
CA ALA A 305 -25.43 17.82 -23.90
C ALA A 305 -24.45 18.93 -24.35
N MET A 306 -24.02 18.94 -25.63
CA MET A 306 -23.16 20.00 -26.20
C MET A 306 -23.85 20.84 -27.28
N ARG A 307 -25.15 20.66 -27.52
CA ARG A 307 -25.91 21.39 -28.57
C ARG A 307 -26.98 22.34 -28.07
N GLU A 308 -27.03 22.61 -26.77
CA GLU A 308 -27.84 23.68 -26.19
C GLU A 308 -26.94 24.71 -25.53
N THR A 309 -26.44 25.67 -26.31
CA THR A 309 -26.14 27.06 -25.94
C THR A 309 -25.29 27.66 -27.05
N VAL A 310 -25.96 28.24 -28.06
CA VAL A 310 -25.60 29.47 -28.81
C VAL A 310 -26.68 29.58 -29.90
N ARG A 311 -27.71 30.41 -29.65
CA ARG A 311 -28.53 30.98 -30.71
C ARG A 311 -27.88 32.29 -31.12
N PRO A 312 -27.55 32.52 -32.40
CA PRO A 312 -27.29 33.87 -32.90
C PRO A 312 -28.64 34.51 -33.24
N SER A 313 -29.02 35.55 -32.48
CA SER A 313 -30.14 36.42 -32.84
C SER A 313 -29.67 37.44 -33.87
N GLU A 314 -30.45 37.54 -34.94
CA GLU A 314 -30.29 38.40 -36.11
C GLU A 314 -30.18 39.89 -35.74
N THR A 315 -29.32 40.61 -36.46
CA THR A 315 -29.29 42.07 -36.51
C THR A 315 -30.00 42.55 -37.78
N PRO A 316 -31.00 43.43 -37.70
CA PRO A 316 -31.43 44.22 -38.85
C PRO A 316 -30.54 45.46 -38.99
N ARG A 317 -30.18 45.80 -40.23
CA ARG A 317 -29.66 47.11 -40.58
C ARG A 317 -30.85 48.07 -40.73
N LEU A 318 -30.75 49.24 -40.13
CA LEU A 318 -31.38 50.47 -40.60
C LEU A 318 -30.57 51.66 -40.08
N SER A 319 -30.49 52.66 -40.95
CA SER A 319 -29.68 53.86 -40.93
C SER A 319 -30.21 54.94 -39.96
N ASP A 320 -29.34 55.93 -39.77
CA ASP A 320 -29.59 57.33 -39.39
C ASP A 320 -29.66 57.76 -37.91
N THR A 321 -28.70 58.65 -37.62
CA THR A 321 -28.71 59.83 -36.74
C THR A 321 -29.52 59.79 -35.45
N LEU A 322 -28.82 59.91 -34.30
CA LEU A 322 -28.98 61.04 -33.37
C LEU A 322 -27.93 61.01 -32.25
N ARG A 323 -27.28 62.16 -32.06
CA ARG A 323 -26.38 62.43 -30.93
C ARG A 323 -27.20 62.42 -29.64
N LEU A 324 -26.73 61.69 -28.63
CA LEU A 324 -27.10 61.95 -27.24
C LEU A 324 -25.96 61.56 -26.32
N SER A 325 -25.30 62.60 -25.79
CA SER A 325 -24.26 62.55 -24.79
C SER A 325 -24.85 62.06 -23.47
N VAL A 326 -24.50 60.83 -23.05
CA VAL A 326 -24.86 60.32 -21.71
C VAL A 326 -23.58 60.09 -20.91
N THR A 327 -23.39 60.95 -19.92
CA THR A 327 -22.31 60.93 -18.94
C THR A 327 -22.49 59.75 -17.99
N VAL A 328 -21.77 58.64 -18.21
CA VAL A 328 -21.82 57.47 -17.31
C VAL A 328 -20.75 57.61 -16.21
N ARG A 329 -21.22 57.79 -14.96
CA ARG A 329 -20.39 57.68 -13.74
C ARG A 329 -19.66 56.33 -13.69
N PRO A 330 -18.40 56.26 -13.22
CA PRO A 330 -17.65 55.02 -13.20
C PRO A 330 -18.28 54.02 -12.21
N ARG A 331 -18.78 52.92 -12.76
CA ARG A 331 -19.25 51.74 -12.02
C ARG A 331 -18.03 51.10 -11.33
N LYS A 332 -18.06 50.99 -9.99
CA LYS A 332 -17.06 50.26 -9.19
C LYS A 332 -16.87 48.85 -9.77
N THR A 333 -15.72 48.59 -10.39
CA THR A 333 -15.34 47.26 -10.87
C THR A 333 -14.86 46.37 -9.71
N PRO A 334 -15.18 45.07 -9.68
CA PRO A 334 -14.63 44.15 -8.68
C PRO A 334 -13.13 43.88 -8.94
N ARG A 335 -12.29 44.29 -7.98
CA ARG A 335 -10.87 43.97 -7.69
C ARG A 335 -10.03 43.16 -8.74
N PRO A 336 -8.99 43.77 -9.37
CA PRO A 336 -8.04 43.10 -10.28
C PRO A 336 -6.77 42.49 -9.61
N ARG A 337 -6.75 42.24 -8.29
CA ARG A 337 -5.50 41.90 -7.58
C ARG A 337 -4.98 40.46 -7.80
N GLU A 338 -5.86 39.50 -8.10
CA GLU A 338 -5.49 38.08 -8.13
C GLU A 338 -4.92 37.63 -9.49
N THR A 339 -5.52 38.10 -10.59
CA THR A 339 -5.06 37.85 -11.97
C THR A 339 -3.68 38.46 -12.25
N VAL A 340 -3.38 39.62 -11.67
CA VAL A 340 -2.05 40.27 -11.75
C VAL A 340 -0.98 39.46 -11.01
N ARG A 341 -1.31 38.87 -9.85
CA ARG A 341 -0.39 38.02 -9.08
C ARG A 341 -0.04 36.72 -9.81
N VAL A 342 -1.02 36.06 -10.42
CA VAL A 342 -0.80 34.81 -11.18
C VAL A 342 0.07 35.08 -12.41
N ARG A 343 -0.23 36.12 -13.19
CA ARG A 343 0.60 36.50 -14.37
C ARG A 343 2.03 36.86 -13.97
N GLY A 344 2.22 37.55 -12.84
CA GLY A 344 3.55 37.87 -12.31
C GLY A 344 4.34 36.62 -11.86
N LEU A 345 3.68 35.60 -11.30
CA LEU A 345 4.32 34.33 -10.97
C LEU A 345 4.75 33.56 -12.23
N VAL A 346 3.89 33.48 -13.24
CA VAL A 346 4.18 32.80 -14.50
C VAL A 346 5.41 33.41 -15.19
N ARG A 347 5.46 34.75 -15.29
CA ARG A 347 6.62 35.45 -15.88
C ARG A 347 7.92 35.21 -15.11
N ARG A 348 7.86 35.16 -13.78
CA ARG A 348 9.04 34.84 -12.93
C ARG A 348 9.54 33.42 -13.15
N ILE A 349 8.64 32.44 -13.24
CA ILE A 349 9.02 31.04 -13.50
C ILE A 349 9.65 30.91 -14.88
N GLU A 350 9.09 31.57 -15.88
CA GLU A 350 9.64 31.59 -17.23
C GLU A 350 11.03 32.21 -17.28
N ALA A 351 11.21 33.40 -16.70
CA ALA A 351 12.51 34.09 -16.64
C ALA A 351 13.58 33.30 -15.87
N ALA A 352 13.18 32.54 -14.84
CA ALA A 352 14.11 31.71 -14.05
C ALA A 352 14.45 30.36 -14.70
N THR A 353 13.81 29.99 -15.82
CA THR A 353 14.02 28.69 -16.47
C THR A 353 15.25 28.71 -17.40
N PRO A 354 16.24 27.83 -17.22
CA PRO A 354 17.41 27.79 -18.10
C PRO A 354 17.04 27.48 -19.56
N PRO A 355 17.64 28.18 -20.55
CA PRO A 355 17.28 28.06 -21.97
C PRO A 355 17.54 26.66 -22.57
N GLY A 356 18.40 25.84 -21.94
CA GLY A 356 18.70 24.46 -22.37
C GLY A 356 17.84 23.34 -21.74
N ARG A 357 16.79 23.67 -20.97
CA ARG A 357 15.96 22.68 -20.25
C ARG A 357 14.90 22.05 -21.18
N ASP A 358 14.91 20.72 -21.32
CA ASP A 358 13.94 20.01 -22.16
C ASP A 358 12.58 19.91 -21.45
N ARG A 359 11.69 20.87 -21.72
CA ARG A 359 10.36 20.97 -21.10
C ARG A 359 9.52 19.70 -21.28
N ALA A 360 9.70 18.94 -22.37
CA ALA A 360 8.95 17.69 -22.57
C ALA A 360 9.37 16.58 -21.62
N VAL A 361 10.65 16.49 -21.24
CA VAL A 361 11.14 15.52 -20.25
C VAL A 361 10.55 15.84 -18.88
N ASP A 362 10.51 17.11 -18.50
CA ASP A 362 9.85 17.57 -17.28
C ASP A 362 8.34 17.33 -17.31
N GLY A 363 7.70 17.50 -18.47
CA GLY A 363 6.29 17.18 -18.69
C GLY A 363 5.99 15.70 -18.46
N LEU A 364 6.78 14.80 -19.07
CA LEU A 364 6.66 13.35 -18.86
C LEU A 364 6.87 12.96 -17.40
N ARG A 365 7.84 13.60 -16.72
CA ARG A 365 8.06 13.39 -15.29
C ARG A 365 6.84 13.79 -14.46
N ALA A 366 6.24 14.95 -14.74
CA ALA A 366 5.04 15.41 -14.05
C ALA A 366 3.86 14.45 -14.29
N VAL A 367 3.63 14.02 -15.53
CA VAL A 367 2.62 13.01 -15.86
C VAL A 367 2.86 11.71 -15.12
N ALA A 368 4.11 11.23 -15.05
CA ALA A 368 4.43 10.00 -14.34
C ALA A 368 4.11 10.11 -12.84
N ILE A 369 4.53 11.18 -12.18
CA ILE A 369 4.28 11.38 -10.74
C ILE A 369 2.78 11.52 -10.46
N LEU A 370 2.07 12.37 -11.22
CA LEU A 370 0.65 12.57 -11.06
C LEU A 370 -0.14 11.28 -11.34
N GLY A 371 0.25 10.52 -12.35
CA GLY A 371 -0.33 9.21 -12.66
C GLY A 371 -0.26 8.25 -11.47
N VAL A 372 0.90 8.13 -10.83
CA VAL A 372 1.07 7.32 -9.62
C VAL A 372 0.20 7.82 -8.46
N VAL A 373 0.13 9.15 -8.25
CA VAL A 373 -0.67 9.74 -7.18
C VAL A 373 -2.16 9.47 -7.39
N PHE A 374 -2.68 9.75 -8.59
CA PHE A 374 -4.08 9.49 -8.92
C PHE A 374 -4.41 8.00 -8.90
N GLY A 375 -3.50 7.14 -9.39
CA GLY A 375 -3.65 5.69 -9.31
C GLY A 375 -3.80 5.21 -7.88
N HIS A 376 -2.94 5.68 -6.97
CA HIS A 376 -3.05 5.39 -5.55
C HIS A 376 -4.38 5.87 -4.96
N TRP A 377 -4.81 7.09 -5.28
CA TRP A 377 -6.07 7.64 -4.81
C TRP A 377 -7.29 6.89 -5.36
N LEU A 378 -7.27 6.40 -6.59
CA LEU A 378 -8.42 5.71 -7.18
C LEU A 378 -8.48 4.22 -6.80
N VAL A 379 -7.34 3.56 -6.70
CA VAL A 379 -7.26 2.10 -6.52
C VAL A 379 -7.23 1.68 -5.05
N THR A 380 -6.90 2.60 -4.12
CA THR A 380 -6.84 2.32 -2.68
C THR A 380 -8.12 2.78 -1.99
N ALA A 381 -8.93 1.85 -1.49
CA ALA A 381 -10.05 2.12 -0.60
C ALA A 381 -9.69 1.72 0.83
N LEU A 382 -10.01 2.58 1.81
CA LEU A 382 -9.86 2.28 3.24
C LEU A 382 -11.22 1.87 3.78
N VAL A 383 -11.53 0.57 3.67
CA VAL A 383 -12.82 0.07 4.13
C VAL A 383 -12.78 -0.03 5.65
N ALA A 384 -13.70 0.69 6.30
CA ALA A 384 -13.90 0.57 7.74
C ALA A 384 -14.82 -0.62 7.99
N ASP A 385 -14.26 -1.69 8.55
CA ASP A 385 -14.98 -2.92 8.87
C ASP A 385 -14.57 -3.36 10.27
N SER A 386 -15.55 -3.61 11.15
CA SER A 386 -15.28 -4.15 12.49
C SER A 386 -14.12 -3.44 13.23
N GLY A 387 -14.22 -2.11 13.38
CA GLY A 387 -13.26 -1.30 14.16
C GLY A 387 -11.83 -1.27 13.60
N THR A 388 -11.58 -1.93 12.47
CA THR A 388 -10.30 -1.99 11.80
C THR A 388 -10.42 -1.35 10.42
N LEU A 389 -9.37 -0.62 10.04
CA LEU A 389 -9.24 -0.10 8.68
C LEU A 389 -8.52 -1.16 7.85
N ARG A 390 -9.19 -1.70 6.84
CA ARG A 390 -8.59 -2.62 5.87
C ARG A 390 -8.49 -1.99 4.50
N VAL A 391 -7.41 -2.29 3.79
CA VAL A 391 -7.23 -1.84 2.40
C VAL A 391 -8.02 -2.75 1.47
N ALA A 392 -8.88 -2.18 0.63
CA ALA A 392 -9.57 -2.85 -0.46
C ALA A 392 -9.27 -2.14 -1.79
N SER A 393 -9.46 -2.84 -2.91
CA SER A 393 -9.31 -2.24 -4.23
C SER A 393 -10.59 -2.38 -5.05
N PRO A 394 -11.06 -1.30 -5.72
CA PRO A 394 -12.20 -1.36 -6.63
C PRO A 394 -12.03 -2.39 -7.75
N LEU A 395 -10.80 -2.64 -8.19
CA LEU A 395 -10.50 -3.60 -9.26
C LEU A 395 -10.91 -5.05 -8.90
N ARG A 396 -11.00 -5.37 -7.60
CA ARG A 396 -11.48 -6.68 -7.15
C ARG A 396 -12.98 -6.85 -7.33
N TYR A 397 -13.74 -5.77 -7.16
CA TYR A 397 -15.20 -5.78 -7.19
C TYR A 397 -15.77 -5.36 -8.56
N GLN A 398 -14.99 -4.59 -9.32
CA GLN A 398 -15.36 -4.05 -10.63
C GLN A 398 -14.24 -4.30 -11.65
N PRO A 399 -14.10 -5.54 -12.16
CA PRO A 399 -13.08 -5.89 -13.15
C PRO A 399 -13.12 -5.03 -14.42
N GLY A 400 -14.29 -4.46 -14.77
CA GLY A 400 -14.44 -3.51 -15.87
C GLY A 400 -13.58 -2.24 -15.75
N LEU A 401 -13.11 -1.89 -14.55
CA LEU A 401 -12.19 -0.77 -14.33
C LEU A 401 -10.71 -1.14 -14.60
N THR A 402 -10.41 -2.38 -15.00
CA THR A 402 -9.03 -2.82 -15.29
C THR A 402 -8.27 -1.91 -16.26
N PRO A 403 -8.86 -1.40 -17.36
CA PRO A 403 -8.16 -0.47 -18.26
C PRO A 403 -7.70 0.83 -17.58
N VAL A 404 -8.40 1.27 -16.53
CA VAL A 404 -8.02 2.45 -15.74
C VAL A 404 -6.65 2.22 -15.07
N SER A 405 -6.35 0.98 -14.66
CA SER A 405 -5.04 0.65 -14.10
C SER A 405 -3.90 0.80 -15.10
N TRP A 406 -4.15 0.62 -16.39
CA TRP A 406 -3.15 0.79 -17.45
C TRP A 406 -2.79 2.27 -17.60
N VAL A 407 -3.78 3.16 -17.49
CA VAL A 407 -3.55 4.61 -17.60
C VAL A 407 -2.71 5.15 -16.43
N PHE A 408 -2.99 4.70 -15.21
CA PHE A 408 -2.35 5.24 -14.00
C PHE A 408 -1.09 4.49 -13.55
N GLN A 409 -0.83 3.28 -14.04
CA GLN A 409 0.48 2.66 -13.92
C GLN A 409 1.43 3.45 -14.82
N THR A 410 2.32 4.25 -14.27
CA THR A 410 3.23 5.13 -15.05
C THR A 410 4.70 4.94 -14.66
N LEU A 411 5.02 3.87 -13.93
CA LEU A 411 6.36 3.62 -13.41
C LEU A 411 7.40 3.49 -14.54
N ALA A 412 7.06 2.88 -15.67
CA ALA A 412 8.00 2.77 -16.78
C ALA A 412 8.41 4.14 -17.34
N VAL A 413 7.46 5.07 -17.47
CA VAL A 413 7.74 6.46 -17.87
C VAL A 413 8.62 7.17 -16.84
N PHE A 414 8.39 6.94 -15.54
CA PHE A 414 9.23 7.47 -14.47
C PHE A 414 10.68 6.99 -14.60
N PHE A 415 10.91 5.68 -14.77
CA PHE A 415 12.25 5.12 -14.92
C PHE A 415 12.92 5.53 -16.23
N LEU A 416 12.17 5.66 -17.33
CA LEU A 416 12.65 6.20 -18.61
C LEU A 416 13.21 7.62 -18.44
N VAL A 417 12.41 8.53 -17.87
CA VAL A 417 12.85 9.91 -17.63
C VAL A 417 14.00 9.93 -16.62
N GLY A 418 13.95 9.08 -15.61
CA GLY A 418 15.01 8.87 -14.63
C GLY A 418 16.35 8.51 -15.25
N GLY A 419 16.38 7.53 -16.17
CA GLY A 419 17.57 7.11 -16.89
C GLY A 419 18.12 8.21 -17.81
N GLN A 420 17.24 8.93 -18.50
CA GLN A 420 17.61 10.06 -19.34
C GLN A 420 18.29 11.17 -18.53
N MET A 421 17.66 11.58 -17.43
CA MET A 421 18.18 12.64 -16.56
C MET A 421 19.44 12.20 -15.81
N GLY A 422 19.53 10.91 -15.45
CA GLY A 422 20.70 10.30 -14.81
C GLY A 422 21.92 10.36 -15.72
N ALA A 423 21.81 9.81 -16.93
CA ALA A 423 22.88 9.78 -17.93
C ALA A 423 23.38 11.19 -18.28
N LYS A 424 22.47 12.09 -18.67
CA LYS A 424 22.82 13.47 -19.04
C LYS A 424 23.47 14.23 -17.88
N SER A 425 22.96 14.05 -16.66
CA SER A 425 23.52 14.71 -15.49
C SER A 425 24.90 14.18 -15.10
N HIS A 426 25.15 12.89 -15.30
CA HIS A 426 26.47 12.30 -15.06
C HIS A 426 27.48 12.81 -16.08
N GLU A 427 27.11 12.87 -17.36
CA GLU A 427 27.94 13.43 -18.42
C GLU A 427 28.29 14.91 -18.18
N CYS A 428 27.31 15.74 -17.82
CA CYS A 428 27.59 17.14 -17.47
C CYS A 428 28.47 17.28 -16.22
N ALA A 429 28.32 16.41 -15.22
CA ALA A 429 29.16 16.43 -14.02
C ALA A 429 30.61 16.04 -14.35
N ARG A 430 30.78 15.01 -15.19
CA ARG A 430 32.08 14.57 -15.69
C ARG A 430 32.77 15.65 -16.53
N ALA A 431 32.04 16.31 -17.43
CA ALA A 431 32.55 17.43 -18.23
C ALA A 431 32.98 18.64 -17.39
N ARG A 432 32.45 18.78 -16.16
CA ARG A 432 32.82 19.83 -15.19
C ARG A 432 33.85 19.38 -14.15
N GLY A 433 34.47 18.20 -14.33
CA GLY A 433 35.46 17.66 -13.38
C GLY A 433 34.90 17.26 -12.00
N ILE A 434 33.58 17.09 -11.86
CA ILE A 434 32.98 16.69 -10.58
C ILE A 434 33.15 15.18 -10.40
N SER A 435 33.74 14.76 -9.28
CA SER A 435 33.92 13.34 -8.97
C SER A 435 32.59 12.59 -8.82
N TYR A 436 32.57 11.31 -9.23
CA TYR A 436 31.37 10.46 -9.18
C TYR A 436 30.76 10.38 -7.77
N ARG A 437 31.60 10.24 -6.73
CA ARG A 437 31.14 10.22 -5.32
C ARG A 437 30.40 11.50 -4.93
N ARG A 438 30.89 12.67 -5.35
CA ARG A 438 30.26 13.97 -5.06
C ARG A 438 28.94 14.12 -5.83
N TRP A 439 28.91 13.69 -7.09
CA TRP A 439 27.69 13.67 -7.90
C TRP A 439 26.62 12.74 -7.30
N LEU A 440 26.99 11.52 -6.93
CA LEU A 440 26.08 10.53 -6.35
C LEU A 440 25.55 11.00 -4.99
N ARG A 441 26.42 11.47 -4.09
CA ARG A 441 26.01 12.00 -2.78
C ARG A 441 25.01 13.14 -2.92
N ALA A 442 25.24 14.07 -3.86
CA ALA A 442 24.31 15.17 -4.11
C ALA A 442 22.95 14.71 -4.68
N ARG A 443 22.90 13.60 -5.43
CA ARG A 443 21.67 12.99 -5.94
C ARG A 443 20.91 12.26 -4.82
N LEU A 444 21.59 11.36 -4.11
CA LEU A 444 21.00 10.58 -3.02
C LEU A 444 20.54 11.47 -1.87
N ALA A 445 21.30 12.50 -1.49
CA ALA A 445 20.88 13.42 -0.44
C ALA A 445 19.58 14.18 -0.80
N ARG A 446 19.37 14.52 -2.08
CA ARG A 446 18.12 15.14 -2.55
C ARG A 446 16.93 14.18 -2.53
N LEU A 447 17.19 12.89 -2.72
CA LEU A 447 16.18 11.83 -2.71
C LEU A 447 15.78 11.44 -1.28
N PHE A 448 16.76 11.17 -0.42
CA PHE A 448 16.53 10.59 0.91
C PHE A 448 16.21 11.62 2.00
N ARG A 449 16.58 12.90 1.83
CA ARG A 449 16.22 13.94 2.82
C ARG A 449 14.71 14.08 3.03
N PRO A 450 13.89 14.20 1.97
CA PRO A 450 12.43 14.24 2.15
C PRO A 450 11.86 12.93 2.71
N VAL A 451 12.43 11.78 2.32
CA VAL A 451 12.03 10.47 2.84
C VAL A 451 12.24 10.40 4.35
N ALA A 452 13.40 10.85 4.85
CA ALA A 452 13.69 10.86 6.28
C ALA A 452 12.66 11.68 7.09
N ALA A 453 12.14 12.77 6.52
CA ALA A 453 11.09 13.57 7.16
C ALA A 453 9.79 12.77 7.33
N VAL A 454 9.36 12.05 6.29
CA VAL A 454 8.17 11.18 6.38
C VAL A 454 8.39 10.05 7.37
N LEU A 455 9.54 9.37 7.32
CA LEU A 455 9.87 8.29 8.25
C LEU A 455 9.84 8.78 9.70
N THR A 456 10.37 9.97 9.97
CA THR A 456 10.37 10.57 11.32
C THR A 456 8.94 10.86 11.78
N VAL A 457 8.13 11.51 10.93
CA VAL A 457 6.74 11.85 11.27
C VAL A 457 5.90 10.60 11.51
N TRP A 458 6.03 9.59 10.67
CA TRP A 458 5.29 8.34 10.81
C TRP A 458 5.80 7.45 11.95
N ALA A 459 7.09 7.52 12.31
CA ALA A 459 7.59 6.87 13.52
C ALA A 459 6.95 7.48 14.79
N VAL A 460 6.88 8.81 14.86
CA VAL A 460 6.19 9.52 15.97
C VAL A 460 4.70 9.21 15.96
N ALA A 461 4.04 9.27 14.80
CA ALA A 461 2.62 8.95 14.68
C ALA A 461 2.31 7.50 15.09
N ALA A 462 3.12 6.53 14.65
CA ALA A 462 2.95 5.13 15.04
C ALA A 462 3.14 4.95 16.55
N GLY A 463 4.18 5.56 17.14
CA GLY A 463 4.39 5.54 18.59
C GLY A 463 3.21 6.14 19.37
N ALA A 464 2.66 7.27 18.90
CA ALA A 464 1.49 7.91 19.51
C ALA A 464 0.21 7.06 19.37
N LEU A 465 -0.04 6.46 18.20
CA LEU A 465 -1.17 5.55 17.99
C LEU A 465 -1.09 4.33 18.90
N LEU A 466 0.11 3.74 19.04
CA LEU A 466 0.33 2.59 19.92
C LEU A 466 0.20 2.98 21.40
N GLY A 467 0.77 4.11 21.80
CA GLY A 467 0.61 4.65 23.16
C GLY A 467 -0.83 4.98 23.52
N ALA A 468 -1.66 5.33 22.54
CA ALA A 468 -3.09 5.54 22.70
C ALA A 468 -3.93 4.24 22.66
N GLY A 469 -3.33 3.07 22.44
CA GLY A 469 -4.06 1.79 22.45
C GLY A 469 -4.75 1.43 21.13
N VAL A 470 -4.38 2.06 20.00
CA VAL A 470 -4.83 1.64 18.66
C VAL A 470 -4.26 0.26 18.34
N SER A 471 -5.08 -0.62 17.74
CA SER A 471 -4.64 -1.98 17.40
C SER A 471 -3.42 -1.98 16.49
N LEU A 472 -2.44 -2.86 16.74
CA LEU A 472 -1.24 -2.89 15.88
C LEU A 472 -1.61 -3.28 14.44
N LEU A 473 -2.67 -4.06 14.22
CA LEU A 473 -3.14 -4.35 12.86
C LEU A 473 -3.49 -3.07 12.09
N THR A 474 -4.17 -2.11 12.74
CA THR A 474 -4.47 -0.80 12.15
C THR A 474 -3.19 -0.02 11.91
N VAL A 475 -2.29 0.08 12.89
CA VAL A 475 -1.01 0.80 12.75
C VAL A 475 -0.13 0.18 11.65
N HIS A 476 -0.03 -1.15 11.59
CA HIS A 476 0.68 -1.88 10.55
C HIS A 476 0.05 -1.63 9.17
N THR A 477 -1.28 -1.60 9.08
CA THR A 477 -1.97 -1.31 7.81
C THR A 477 -1.68 0.11 7.33
N LEU A 478 -1.71 1.09 8.24
CA LEU A 478 -1.39 2.49 7.94
C LEU A 478 0.09 2.63 7.51
N LEU A 479 1.02 2.08 8.29
CA LEU A 479 2.45 2.09 7.96
C LEU A 479 2.72 1.41 6.62
N LYS A 480 2.14 0.23 6.39
CA LYS A 480 2.27 -0.48 5.12
C LYS A 480 1.76 0.37 3.97
N LEU A 481 0.64 1.08 4.14
CA LEU A 481 0.08 1.92 3.08
C LEU A 481 0.97 3.13 2.73
N VAL A 482 1.62 3.73 3.71
CA VAL A 482 2.54 4.89 3.52
C VAL A 482 3.91 4.44 2.99
N LEU A 483 4.46 3.37 3.55
CA LEU A 483 5.83 2.93 3.29
C LEU A 483 5.93 2.04 2.05
N SER A 484 4.87 1.31 1.69
CA SER A 484 4.88 0.43 0.51
C SER A 484 5.29 1.18 -0.75
N PRO A 485 4.76 2.36 -1.10
CA PRO A 485 5.21 3.11 -2.29
C PRO A 485 6.70 3.46 -2.32
N LEU A 486 7.42 3.42 -1.19
CA LEU A 486 8.84 3.80 -1.13
C LEU A 486 9.77 2.76 -1.77
N TRP A 487 9.32 1.52 -2.02
CA TRP A 487 10.18 0.46 -2.58
C TRP A 487 10.81 0.87 -3.92
N PHE A 488 10.06 1.56 -4.80
CA PHE A 488 10.61 1.92 -6.11
C PHE A 488 11.62 3.07 -6.01
N LEU A 489 11.55 3.91 -4.96
CA LEU A 489 12.57 4.92 -4.70
C LEU A 489 13.91 4.26 -4.36
N LEU A 490 13.88 3.14 -3.64
CA LEU A 490 15.08 2.34 -3.37
C LEU A 490 15.66 1.77 -4.66
N VAL A 491 14.83 1.14 -5.50
CA VAL A 491 15.26 0.65 -6.82
C VAL A 491 15.81 1.79 -7.68
N TYR A 492 15.13 2.94 -7.70
CA TYR A 492 15.58 4.13 -8.42
C TYR A 492 16.90 4.68 -7.89
N ALA A 493 17.13 4.66 -6.59
CA ALA A 493 18.40 5.05 -5.98
C ALA A 493 19.54 4.12 -6.43
N VAL A 494 19.31 2.81 -6.44
CA VAL A 494 20.25 1.79 -6.91
C VAL A 494 20.56 2.00 -8.40
N LEU A 495 19.55 2.16 -9.25
CA LEU A 495 19.73 2.42 -10.68
C LEU A 495 20.45 3.76 -10.95
N THR A 496 20.19 4.78 -10.12
CA THR A 496 20.90 6.06 -10.18
C THR A 496 22.37 5.94 -9.75
N ALA A 497 22.68 5.06 -8.79
CA ALA A 497 24.06 4.74 -8.47
C ALA A 497 24.70 3.97 -9.64
N ALA A 498 24.00 3.00 -10.22
CA ALA A 498 24.49 2.17 -11.31
C ALA A 498 24.54 2.89 -12.68
N THR A 499 24.09 4.15 -12.80
CA THR A 499 24.05 4.93 -14.06
C THR A 499 25.31 4.80 -14.93
N PRO A 500 26.57 4.90 -14.45
CA PRO A 500 27.74 4.78 -15.33
C PRO A 500 27.88 3.40 -16.00
N LEU A 501 27.47 2.33 -15.31
CA LEU A 501 27.45 0.96 -15.85
C LEU A 501 26.24 0.79 -16.78
N VAL A 502 25.07 1.21 -16.33
CA VAL A 502 23.80 1.09 -17.06
C VAL A 502 23.82 1.87 -18.36
N ALA A 503 24.53 3.00 -18.42
CA ALA A 503 24.72 3.77 -19.64
C ALA A 503 25.49 2.99 -20.72
N ARG A 504 26.20 1.91 -20.39
CA ARG A 504 26.89 1.05 -21.37
C ARG A 504 26.07 -0.19 -21.75
N LEU A 505 25.05 -0.54 -20.97
CA LEU A 505 24.26 -1.76 -21.13
C LEU A 505 23.18 -1.62 -22.22
N HIS A 506 22.95 -2.70 -22.97
CA HIS A 506 21.84 -2.77 -23.93
C HIS A 506 20.53 -3.13 -23.21
N PRO A 507 19.39 -2.48 -23.53
CA PRO A 507 18.11 -2.75 -22.85
C PRO A 507 17.56 -4.17 -23.05
N LEU A 508 18.05 -4.93 -24.05
CA LEU A 508 17.64 -6.32 -24.25
C LEU A 508 18.19 -7.28 -23.19
N TRP A 509 19.34 -6.99 -22.58
CA TRP A 509 19.89 -7.85 -21.53
C TRP A 509 18.97 -7.95 -20.30
N PRO A 510 18.52 -6.84 -19.67
CA PRO A 510 17.58 -6.93 -18.55
C PRO A 510 16.20 -7.46 -18.98
N LEU A 511 15.78 -7.25 -20.23
CA LEU A 511 14.55 -7.83 -20.77
C LEU A 511 14.65 -9.35 -20.87
N ALA A 512 15.79 -9.87 -21.34
CA ALA A 512 16.05 -11.31 -21.40
C ALA A 512 16.06 -11.92 -20.00
N VAL A 513 16.65 -11.26 -19.00
CA VAL A 513 16.60 -11.72 -17.61
C VAL A 513 15.16 -11.88 -17.13
N VAL A 514 14.31 -10.87 -17.36
CA VAL A 514 12.89 -10.93 -16.97
C VAL A 514 12.16 -12.08 -17.67
N LEU A 515 12.38 -12.24 -18.97
CA LEU A 515 11.79 -13.31 -19.77
C LEU A 515 12.16 -14.70 -19.21
N HIS A 516 13.44 -14.96 -18.95
CA HIS A 516 13.90 -16.26 -18.46
C HIS A 516 13.42 -16.53 -17.04
N VAL A 517 13.45 -15.52 -16.16
CA VAL A 517 12.94 -15.66 -14.78
C VAL A 517 11.45 -15.99 -14.80
N ASP A 518 10.64 -15.31 -15.61
CA ASP A 518 9.21 -15.61 -15.70
C ASP A 518 8.94 -16.96 -16.38
N LEU A 519 9.74 -17.36 -17.38
CA LEU A 519 9.65 -18.69 -17.98
C LEU A 519 9.95 -19.79 -16.95
N ILE A 520 10.96 -19.62 -16.10
CA ILE A 520 11.27 -20.57 -15.03
C ILE A 520 10.14 -20.61 -13.99
N ARG A 521 9.64 -19.44 -13.58
CA ARG A 521 8.60 -19.35 -12.53
C ARG A 521 7.24 -19.88 -12.96
N PHE A 522 6.82 -19.59 -14.19
CA PHE A 522 5.48 -19.91 -14.67
C PHE A 522 5.45 -21.09 -15.64
N GLY A 523 6.54 -21.39 -16.34
CA GLY A 523 6.62 -22.51 -17.29
C GLY A 523 7.17 -23.80 -16.69
N PHE A 524 8.01 -23.72 -15.66
CA PHE A 524 8.69 -24.87 -15.04
C PHE A 524 8.40 -25.04 -13.54
N ASP A 525 7.35 -24.39 -13.02
CA ASP A 525 7.02 -24.37 -11.58
C ASP A 525 8.21 -24.02 -10.67
N GLY A 526 9.09 -23.15 -11.16
CA GLY A 526 10.32 -22.76 -10.48
C GLY A 526 10.08 -21.96 -9.19
N PRO A 527 11.10 -21.81 -8.34
CA PRO A 527 10.95 -21.17 -7.04
C PRO A 527 10.45 -19.73 -7.13
N ALA A 528 9.42 -19.38 -6.35
CA ALA A 528 8.82 -18.04 -6.36
C ALA A 528 9.81 -16.91 -6.02
N TRP A 529 10.86 -17.20 -5.24
CA TRP A 529 11.87 -16.22 -4.84
C TRP A 529 12.71 -15.70 -6.03
N LEU A 530 12.81 -16.43 -7.14
CA LEU A 530 13.49 -15.97 -8.35
C LEU A 530 12.87 -14.67 -8.90
N GLY A 531 11.58 -14.46 -8.66
CA GLY A 531 10.89 -13.26 -9.10
C GLY A 531 11.49 -11.98 -8.50
N TRP A 532 12.16 -12.03 -7.35
CA TRP A 532 12.83 -10.86 -6.79
C TRP A 532 13.95 -10.30 -7.68
N VAL A 533 14.54 -11.12 -8.56
CA VAL A 533 15.48 -10.65 -9.59
C VAL A 533 14.80 -9.68 -10.55
N ASN A 534 13.54 -9.95 -10.92
CA ASN A 534 12.77 -9.08 -11.81
C ASN A 534 12.45 -7.72 -11.19
N LEU A 535 12.54 -7.58 -9.86
CA LEU A 535 12.40 -6.29 -9.21
C LEU A 535 13.46 -5.31 -9.70
N ALA A 536 14.71 -5.74 -9.89
CA ALA A 536 15.75 -4.87 -10.45
C ALA A 536 15.72 -4.88 -11.98
N ALA A 537 15.64 -6.07 -12.59
CA ALA A 537 15.74 -6.23 -14.03
C ALA A 537 14.58 -5.56 -14.79
N GLY A 538 13.35 -5.69 -14.29
CA GLY A 538 12.16 -5.13 -14.95
C GLY A 538 12.20 -3.61 -15.08
N TRP A 539 12.66 -2.90 -14.05
CA TRP A 539 12.80 -1.43 -14.09
C TRP A 539 14.11 -0.95 -14.71
N LEU A 540 15.11 -1.83 -14.78
CA LEU A 540 16.35 -1.57 -15.52
C LEU A 540 16.08 -1.43 -17.02
N VAL A 541 15.11 -2.15 -17.60
CA VAL A 541 14.70 -2.03 -19.02
C VAL A 541 14.35 -0.59 -19.43
N PRO A 542 13.30 0.06 -18.86
CA PRO A 542 12.96 1.44 -19.21
C PRO A 542 14.07 2.42 -18.82
N TYR A 543 14.83 2.16 -17.75
CA TYR A 543 15.95 3.01 -17.35
C TYR A 543 17.10 2.98 -18.39
N CYS A 544 17.48 1.81 -18.89
CA CYS A 544 18.45 1.64 -20.00
C CYS A 544 17.99 2.38 -21.25
N LEU A 545 16.71 2.23 -21.60
CA LEU A 545 16.10 2.93 -22.73
C LEU A 545 16.19 4.46 -22.55
N GLY A 546 15.96 4.94 -21.33
CA GLY A 546 16.11 6.34 -20.95
C GLY A 546 17.54 6.85 -21.08
N ALA A 547 18.52 6.07 -20.61
CA ALA A 547 19.94 6.39 -20.72
C ALA A 547 20.40 6.42 -22.19
N ALA A 548 19.93 5.48 -23.01
CA ALA A 548 20.18 5.47 -24.45
C ALA A 548 19.54 6.68 -25.16
N TRP A 549 18.34 7.08 -24.74
CA TRP A 549 17.68 8.30 -25.22
C TRP A 549 18.47 9.57 -24.84
N GLY A 550 18.98 9.65 -23.61
CA GLY A 550 19.81 10.78 -23.14
C GLY A 550 21.07 11.01 -23.98
N ARG A 551 21.66 9.92 -24.51
CA ARG A 551 22.84 9.93 -25.39
C ARG A 551 22.52 10.09 -26.88
N GLY A 552 21.25 10.26 -27.23
CA GLY A 552 20.83 10.41 -28.61
C GLY A 552 20.85 9.13 -29.45
N ARG A 553 20.92 7.93 -28.84
CA ARG A 553 20.87 6.64 -29.54
C ARG A 553 19.44 6.21 -29.92
N LEU A 554 18.44 6.69 -29.18
CA LEU A 554 17.02 6.55 -29.53
C LEU A 554 16.53 7.84 -30.15
N ARG A 555 16.63 7.92 -31.48
CA ARG A 555 16.12 9.04 -32.28
C ARG A 555 15.21 8.47 -33.37
N GLY A 556 14.00 9.00 -33.47
CA GLY A 556 13.05 8.66 -34.53
C GLY A 556 11.67 8.26 -34.04
N ARG A 557 10.66 8.56 -34.86
CA ARG A 557 9.27 8.17 -34.62
C ARG A 557 9.08 6.66 -34.79
N THR A 558 9.87 6.03 -35.65
CA THR A 558 9.86 4.57 -35.91
C THR A 558 10.14 3.79 -34.63
N ALA A 559 11.21 4.13 -33.90
CA ALA A 559 11.51 3.49 -32.62
C ALA A 559 10.36 3.64 -31.60
N GLY A 560 9.73 4.82 -31.58
CA GLY A 560 8.55 5.07 -30.74
C GLY A 560 7.36 4.18 -31.10
N TRP A 561 7.06 4.04 -32.40
CA TRP A 561 5.99 3.16 -32.88
C TRP A 561 6.29 1.69 -32.64
N VAL A 562 7.50 1.21 -32.94
CA VAL A 562 7.92 -0.18 -32.72
C VAL A 562 7.77 -0.57 -31.25
N LEU A 563 8.22 0.30 -30.33
CA LEU A 563 8.06 0.07 -28.89
C LEU A 563 6.58 0.09 -28.47
N LEU A 564 5.79 1.02 -29.00
CA LEU A 564 4.37 1.16 -28.68
C LEU A 564 3.58 -0.07 -29.15
N THR A 565 3.63 -0.38 -30.44
CA THR A 565 2.85 -1.48 -31.04
C THR A 565 3.38 -2.83 -30.62
N GLY A 566 4.69 -3.04 -30.63
CA GLY A 566 5.32 -4.28 -30.19
C GLY A 566 5.08 -4.57 -28.72
N GLY A 567 5.31 -3.57 -27.84
CA GLY A 567 5.03 -3.72 -26.42
C GLY A 567 3.55 -3.98 -26.12
N ALA A 568 2.63 -3.29 -26.80
CA ALA A 568 1.19 -3.49 -26.63
C ALA A 568 0.74 -4.86 -27.14
N ALA A 569 1.22 -5.30 -28.30
CA ALA A 569 0.89 -6.60 -28.87
C ALA A 569 1.35 -7.75 -27.97
N VAL A 570 2.61 -7.72 -27.50
CA VAL A 570 3.14 -8.75 -26.61
C VAL A 570 2.40 -8.75 -25.26
N THR A 571 2.14 -7.58 -24.67
CA THR A 571 1.37 -7.48 -23.43
C THR A 571 -0.03 -8.08 -23.60
N THR A 572 -0.69 -7.78 -24.71
CA THR A 572 -2.02 -8.30 -25.02
C THR A 572 -1.99 -9.82 -25.18
N GLY A 573 -0.99 -10.36 -25.90
CA GLY A 573 -0.78 -11.80 -26.02
C GLY A 573 -0.53 -12.48 -24.67
N LEU A 574 0.30 -11.89 -23.80
CA LEU A 574 0.57 -12.43 -22.47
C LEU A 574 -0.68 -12.44 -21.58
N VAL A 575 -1.51 -11.41 -21.66
CA VAL A 575 -2.77 -11.34 -20.88
C VAL A 575 -3.82 -12.30 -21.43
N LEU A 576 -4.02 -12.34 -22.76
CA LEU A 576 -5.09 -13.15 -23.38
C LEU A 576 -4.74 -14.62 -23.50
N LEU A 577 -3.47 -14.95 -23.76
CA LEU A 577 -3.00 -16.31 -24.06
C LEU A 577 -2.07 -16.86 -22.97
N GLY A 578 -1.29 -16.00 -22.31
CA GLY A 578 -0.27 -16.39 -21.34
C GLY A 578 -0.74 -16.49 -19.88
N GLY A 579 -2.02 -16.24 -19.60
CA GLY A 579 -2.57 -16.28 -18.24
C GLY A 579 -2.08 -15.17 -17.30
N TYR A 580 -1.42 -14.13 -17.83
CA TYR A 580 -0.97 -13.00 -17.00
C TYR A 580 -2.16 -12.15 -16.55
N PRO A 581 -2.12 -11.57 -15.33
CA PRO A 581 -3.19 -10.70 -14.85
C PRO A 581 -3.43 -9.51 -15.78
N ALA A 582 -4.68 -9.22 -16.09
CA ALA A 582 -5.04 -8.05 -16.89
C ALA A 582 -4.78 -6.73 -16.15
N ALA A 583 -4.83 -6.72 -14.82
CA ALA A 583 -4.51 -5.54 -14.02
C ALA A 583 -3.00 -5.27 -13.98
N MET A 584 -2.58 -4.10 -14.45
CA MET A 584 -1.16 -3.69 -14.45
C MET A 584 -0.68 -3.19 -13.09
N VAL A 585 -1.54 -3.25 -12.07
CA VAL A 585 -1.26 -2.84 -10.69
C VAL A 585 -1.55 -3.97 -9.71
N GLY A 586 -1.01 -3.88 -8.49
CA GLY A 586 -1.32 -4.84 -7.43
C GLY A 586 -2.77 -4.73 -6.96
N VAL A 587 -3.51 -5.84 -7.05
CA VAL A 587 -4.87 -5.96 -6.52
C VAL A 587 -4.82 -6.82 -5.25
N PRO A 588 -5.20 -6.29 -4.06
CA PRO A 588 -5.23 -7.07 -2.83
C PRO A 588 -6.09 -8.33 -2.95
N GLY A 589 -5.48 -9.49 -2.70
CA GLY A 589 -6.14 -10.81 -2.76
C GLY A 589 -5.98 -11.55 -4.09
N ALA A 590 -5.31 -10.96 -5.10
CA ALA A 590 -4.91 -11.69 -6.30
C ALA A 590 -3.72 -12.64 -6.01
N SER A 591 -3.71 -13.81 -6.64
CA SER A 591 -2.62 -14.80 -6.51
C SER A 591 -1.31 -14.35 -7.17
N ILE A 592 -1.41 -13.61 -8.27
CA ILE A 592 -0.27 -13.07 -9.03
C ILE A 592 -0.47 -11.56 -9.21
N SER A 593 0.61 -10.78 -9.02
CA SER A 593 0.63 -9.35 -9.28
C SER A 593 1.73 -9.01 -10.27
N ASN A 594 1.38 -8.25 -11.31
CA ASN A 594 2.32 -7.75 -12.31
C ASN A 594 3.40 -6.81 -11.75
N LEU A 595 3.29 -6.33 -10.51
CA LEU A 595 4.26 -5.40 -9.90
C LEU A 595 4.96 -5.98 -8.66
N ASN A 596 4.59 -7.17 -8.20
CA ASN A 596 5.13 -7.74 -6.96
C ASN A 596 5.37 -9.26 -7.09
N PRO A 597 6.49 -9.67 -7.69
CA PRO A 597 7.49 -8.85 -8.41
C PRO A 597 7.12 -8.55 -9.88
N PRO A 598 7.80 -7.61 -10.57
CA PRO A 598 7.52 -7.27 -11.96
C PRO A 598 7.49 -8.48 -12.89
N THR A 599 6.42 -8.61 -13.66
CA THR A 599 6.27 -9.66 -14.67
C THR A 599 6.71 -9.18 -16.05
N LEU A 600 6.90 -10.11 -16.98
CA LEU A 600 7.13 -9.82 -18.38
C LEU A 600 6.03 -8.93 -18.96
N ALA A 601 4.76 -9.20 -18.60
CA ALA A 601 3.62 -8.38 -19.01
C ALA A 601 3.77 -6.91 -18.55
N ALA A 602 4.24 -6.66 -17.32
CA ALA A 602 4.49 -5.29 -16.84
C ALA A 602 5.63 -4.61 -17.60
N VAL A 603 6.67 -5.37 -17.97
CA VAL A 603 7.84 -4.84 -18.69
C VAL A 603 7.49 -4.53 -20.15
N THR A 604 6.78 -5.42 -20.84
CA THR A 604 6.32 -5.19 -22.22
C THR A 604 5.31 -4.05 -22.28
N PHE A 605 4.45 -3.94 -21.28
CA PHE A 605 3.56 -2.79 -21.11
C PHE A 605 4.38 -1.51 -20.93
N GLY A 606 5.41 -1.56 -20.08
CA GLY A 606 6.35 -0.45 -19.88
C GLY A 606 7.09 -0.03 -21.15
N LEU A 607 7.46 -0.97 -22.02
CA LEU A 607 8.01 -0.67 -23.35
C LEU A 607 7.00 0.10 -24.21
N ALA A 608 5.73 -0.32 -24.20
CA ALA A 608 4.67 0.39 -24.90
C ALA A 608 4.53 1.83 -24.41
N GLN A 609 4.55 2.03 -23.10
CA GLN A 609 4.54 3.37 -22.50
C GLN A 609 5.77 4.21 -22.85
N CYS A 610 6.95 3.59 -22.95
CA CYS A 610 8.15 4.29 -23.38
C CYS A 610 8.03 4.73 -24.84
N GLY A 611 7.48 3.89 -25.72
CA GLY A 611 7.17 4.24 -27.10
C GLY A 611 6.22 5.43 -27.20
N ALA A 612 5.12 5.39 -26.44
CA ALA A 612 4.17 6.50 -26.33
C ALA A 612 4.85 7.79 -25.84
N ALA A 613 5.71 7.71 -24.81
CA ALA A 613 6.44 8.86 -24.28
C ALA A 613 7.36 9.51 -25.33
N LEU A 614 8.04 8.70 -26.16
CA LEU A 614 8.87 9.20 -27.25
C LEU A 614 8.03 9.91 -28.33
N LEU A 615 6.86 9.37 -28.68
CA LEU A 615 5.94 9.97 -29.65
C LEU A 615 5.28 11.26 -29.13
N LEU A 616 4.96 11.32 -27.84
CA LEU A 616 4.36 12.49 -27.18
C LEU A 616 5.32 13.65 -26.98
N ARG A 617 6.63 13.45 -27.19
CA ARG A 617 7.66 14.50 -27.02
C ARG A 617 7.37 15.76 -27.84
N GLY A 618 7.02 15.61 -29.11
CA GLY A 618 6.72 16.74 -30.00
C GLY A 618 5.49 17.54 -29.56
N PRO A 619 4.32 16.89 -29.38
CA PRO A 619 3.12 17.52 -28.79
C PRO A 619 3.38 18.20 -27.45
N LEU A 620 4.09 17.54 -26.52
CA LEU A 620 4.39 18.10 -25.20
C LEU A 620 5.23 19.38 -25.29
N ARG A 621 6.23 19.44 -26.20
CA ARG A 621 7.00 20.67 -26.42
C ARG A 621 6.12 21.83 -26.89
N ARG A 622 5.17 21.56 -27.80
CA ARG A 622 4.24 22.57 -28.31
C ARG A 622 3.32 23.10 -27.21
N VAL A 623 2.75 22.20 -26.40
CA VAL A 623 1.87 22.60 -25.28
C VAL A 623 2.66 23.37 -24.22
N LEU A 624 3.85 22.90 -23.86
CA LEU A 624 4.70 23.49 -22.82
C LEU A 624 5.53 24.68 -23.31
N ALA A 625 5.40 25.07 -24.56
CA ALA A 625 5.85 26.38 -25.02
C ALA A 625 5.01 27.49 -24.39
N ARG A 626 3.74 27.21 -24.04
CA ARG A 626 2.85 28.16 -23.38
C ARG A 626 3.30 28.42 -21.92
N PRO A 627 3.56 29.68 -21.52
CA PRO A 627 4.10 29.99 -20.19
C PRO A 627 3.26 29.46 -19.02
N ALA A 628 1.93 29.54 -19.14
CA ALA A 628 1.02 29.05 -18.11
C ALA A 628 1.09 27.51 -17.92
N ALA A 629 1.12 26.76 -19.03
CA ALA A 629 1.25 25.30 -18.98
C ALA A 629 2.61 24.87 -18.42
N TRP A 630 3.68 25.59 -18.81
CA TRP A 630 5.01 25.38 -18.24
C TRP A 630 5.04 25.66 -16.73
N ALA A 631 4.42 26.75 -16.27
CA ALA A 631 4.39 27.10 -14.86
C ALA A 631 3.77 25.98 -14.01
N VAL A 632 2.67 25.36 -14.46
CA VAL A 632 2.06 24.21 -13.77
C VAL A 632 3.05 23.04 -13.68
N VAL A 633 3.66 22.64 -14.80
CA VAL A 633 4.64 21.54 -14.83
C VAL A 633 5.87 21.84 -13.97
N ALA A 634 6.35 23.07 -13.98
CA ALA A 634 7.49 23.50 -13.18
C ALA A 634 7.16 23.42 -11.68
N LEU A 635 5.98 23.89 -11.26
CA LEU A 635 5.51 23.81 -9.87
C LEU A 635 5.34 22.35 -9.41
N VAL A 636 4.73 21.50 -10.24
CA VAL A 636 4.60 20.06 -9.94
C VAL A 636 5.98 19.42 -9.80
N ASN A 637 6.94 19.73 -10.68
CA ASN A 637 8.28 19.16 -10.60
C ASN A 637 9.11 19.70 -9.43
N LEU A 638 8.87 20.95 -8.98
CA LEU A 638 9.46 21.52 -7.78
C LEU A 638 8.91 20.85 -6.51
N ALA A 639 7.62 20.51 -6.52
CA ALA A 639 6.92 19.84 -5.43
C ALA A 639 6.93 18.31 -5.55
N ALA A 640 7.59 17.76 -6.57
CA ALA A 640 7.45 16.36 -7.00
C ALA A 640 7.65 15.35 -5.87
N MET A 641 8.71 15.55 -5.08
CA MET A 641 9.06 14.63 -4.02
C MET A 641 8.09 14.77 -2.84
N THR A 642 7.71 16.00 -2.47
CA THR A 642 6.67 16.24 -1.46
C THR A 642 5.34 15.60 -1.86
N VAL A 643 4.88 15.85 -3.09
CA VAL A 643 3.63 15.31 -3.63
C VAL A 643 3.64 13.79 -3.55
N PHE A 644 4.72 13.15 -4.00
CA PHE A 644 4.86 11.70 -3.98
C PHE A 644 4.96 11.10 -2.56
N LEU A 645 5.52 11.82 -1.60
CA LEU A 645 5.73 11.30 -0.25
C LEU A 645 4.51 11.50 0.65
N TRP A 646 3.73 12.56 0.41
CA TRP A 646 2.64 12.96 1.29
C TRP A 646 1.24 12.65 0.73
N HIS A 647 1.08 12.23 -0.53
CA HIS A 647 -0.25 11.97 -1.11
C HIS A 647 -1.02 10.85 -0.40
N GLN A 648 -0.32 9.80 0.04
CA GLN A 648 -0.95 8.72 0.83
C GLN A 648 -1.39 9.25 2.20
N THR A 649 -0.52 9.99 2.89
CA THR A 649 -0.84 10.62 4.18
C THR A 649 -2.03 11.58 4.05
N ALA A 650 -2.10 12.38 2.97
CA ALA A 650 -3.22 13.29 2.72
C ALA A 650 -4.55 12.55 2.54
N MET A 651 -4.57 11.48 1.73
CA MET A 651 -5.76 10.64 1.54
C MET A 651 -6.19 9.97 2.85
N MET A 652 -5.22 9.47 3.64
CA MET A 652 -5.47 8.89 4.95
C MET A 652 -6.03 9.91 5.94
N ALA A 653 -5.43 11.09 6.04
CA ALA A 653 -5.88 12.16 6.94
C ALA A 653 -7.32 12.57 6.62
N VAL A 654 -7.66 12.76 5.34
CA VAL A 654 -9.05 13.03 4.92
C VAL A 654 -9.96 11.87 5.28
N SER A 655 -9.60 10.63 4.90
CA SER A 655 -10.42 9.45 5.17
C SER A 655 -10.72 9.31 6.67
N VAL A 656 -9.68 9.32 7.50
CA VAL A 656 -9.75 9.19 8.95
C VAL A 656 -10.54 10.35 9.60
N THR A 657 -10.29 11.59 9.19
CA THR A 657 -11.00 12.77 9.71
C THR A 657 -12.48 12.72 9.35
N THR A 658 -12.81 12.41 8.09
CA THR A 658 -14.19 12.27 7.64
C THR A 658 -14.91 11.14 8.35
N LEU A 659 -14.24 9.99 8.60
CA LEU A 659 -14.82 8.89 9.38
C LEU A 659 -15.23 9.36 10.78
N ARG A 660 -14.40 10.19 11.41
CA ARG A 660 -14.63 10.70 12.75
C ARG A 660 -15.74 11.75 12.81
N LEU A 661 -15.76 12.69 11.87
CA LEU A 661 -16.68 13.83 11.88
C LEU A 661 -18.05 13.50 11.29
N ALA A 662 -18.10 12.65 10.26
CA ALA A 662 -19.30 12.41 9.47
C ALA A 662 -19.66 10.92 9.33
N GLY A 663 -18.94 10.02 10.01
CA GLY A 663 -19.14 8.58 9.89
C GLY A 663 -18.67 8.00 8.54
N PRO A 664 -19.00 6.72 8.26
CA PRO A 664 -18.65 6.08 7.00
C PRO A 664 -19.31 6.78 5.80
N GLN A 665 -18.50 7.09 4.78
CA GLN A 665 -18.91 7.82 3.58
C GLN A 665 -18.63 7.00 2.32
N THR A 666 -19.53 7.10 1.33
CA THR A 666 -19.38 6.47 0.02
C THR A 666 -18.14 7.01 -0.69
N GLY A 667 -17.36 6.12 -1.31
CA GLY A 667 -16.10 6.50 -1.96
C GLY A 667 -14.90 6.61 -1.00
N LEU A 668 -15.08 6.48 0.31
CA LEU A 668 -14.00 6.46 1.30
C LEU A 668 -13.97 5.13 2.07
N HIS A 669 -15.04 4.91 2.86
CA HIS A 669 -15.10 3.89 3.92
C HIS A 669 -15.93 2.67 3.56
N THR A 670 -16.76 2.81 2.52
CA THR A 670 -17.64 1.75 2.05
C THR A 670 -16.92 0.83 1.08
N VAL A 671 -17.40 -0.41 0.98
CA VAL A 671 -16.92 -1.39 -0.01
C VAL A 671 -17.18 -0.83 -1.41
N PRO A 672 -16.21 -0.93 -2.35
CA PRO A 672 -16.33 -0.37 -3.69
C PRO A 672 -17.24 -1.22 -4.62
N GLU A 673 -18.50 -1.39 -4.22
CA GLU A 673 -19.53 -2.12 -4.95
C GLU A 673 -20.29 -1.14 -5.85
N GLY A 674 -20.04 -1.23 -7.17
CA GLY A 674 -20.75 -0.48 -8.20
C GLY A 674 -20.20 0.93 -8.56
N PRO A 675 -20.69 1.50 -9.67
CA PRO A 675 -20.18 2.74 -10.25
C PRO A 675 -20.42 3.99 -9.38
N GLY A 676 -21.44 3.96 -8.50
CA GLY A 676 -21.71 5.05 -7.56
C GLY A 676 -20.55 5.32 -6.61
N TRP A 677 -19.81 4.26 -6.21
CA TRP A 677 -18.59 4.42 -5.41
C TRP A 677 -17.50 5.15 -6.20
N ALA A 678 -17.31 4.81 -7.48
CA ALA A 678 -16.28 5.44 -8.32
C ALA A 678 -16.58 6.92 -8.55
N LEU A 679 -17.84 7.29 -8.79
CA LEU A 679 -18.25 8.69 -8.93
C LEU A 679 -18.02 9.48 -7.63
N ALA A 680 -18.43 8.92 -6.49
CA ALA A 680 -18.16 9.52 -5.19
C ALA A 680 -16.65 9.70 -4.95
N ARG A 681 -15.83 8.71 -5.33
CA ARG A 681 -14.36 8.79 -5.23
C ARG A 681 -13.79 9.95 -6.05
N LEU A 682 -14.31 10.20 -7.26
CA LEU A 682 -13.89 11.32 -8.09
C LEU A 682 -14.20 12.67 -7.40
N CYS A 683 -15.34 12.78 -6.72
CA CYS A 683 -15.69 13.97 -5.93
C CYS A 683 -14.77 14.20 -4.72
N TRP A 684 -14.11 13.16 -4.19
CA TRP A 684 -13.14 13.28 -3.09
C TRP A 684 -11.74 13.71 -3.56
N LEU A 685 -11.39 13.58 -4.85
CA LEU A 685 -10.06 13.93 -5.35
C LEU A 685 -9.65 15.40 -5.07
N PRO A 686 -10.53 16.41 -5.25
CA PRO A 686 -10.20 17.79 -4.89
C PRO A 686 -9.93 17.96 -3.39
N VAL A 687 -10.61 17.20 -2.52
CA VAL A 687 -10.41 17.25 -1.06
C VAL A 687 -9.05 16.66 -0.70
N PHE A 688 -8.66 15.52 -1.31
CA PHE A 688 -7.32 14.97 -1.17
C PHE A 688 -6.24 15.93 -1.67
N ALA A 689 -6.48 16.60 -2.79
CA ALA A 689 -5.58 17.62 -3.32
C ALA A 689 -5.44 18.81 -2.37
N GLY A 690 -6.54 19.28 -1.77
CA GLY A 690 -6.51 20.33 -0.73
C GLY A 690 -5.67 19.93 0.48
N ALA A 691 -5.87 18.73 1.02
CA ALA A 691 -5.06 18.19 2.12
C ALA A 691 -3.58 18.03 1.74
N LEU A 692 -3.30 17.62 0.50
CA LEU A 692 -1.94 17.51 -0.01
C LEU A 692 -1.26 18.88 -0.15
N LEU A 693 -2.01 19.92 -0.57
CA LEU A 693 -1.51 21.29 -0.62
C LEU A 693 -1.13 21.82 0.77
N ILE A 694 -1.88 21.44 1.82
CA ILE A 694 -1.54 21.76 3.22
C ILE A 694 -0.22 21.07 3.61
N CYS A 695 -0.07 19.77 3.30
CA CYS A 695 1.18 19.04 3.54
C CYS A 695 2.34 19.69 2.77
N TRP A 696 2.11 20.10 1.53
CA TRP A 696 3.11 20.79 0.73
C TRP A 696 3.52 22.13 1.34
N ALA A 697 2.56 22.98 1.72
CA ALA A 697 2.84 24.24 2.38
C ALA A 697 3.65 24.04 3.68
N ALA A 698 3.42 22.94 4.41
CA ALA A 698 4.15 22.61 5.62
C ALA A 698 5.60 22.14 5.36
N PHE A 699 5.82 21.30 4.34
CA PHE A 699 7.09 20.58 4.15
C PHE A 699 7.95 21.05 2.98
N HIS A 700 7.46 21.91 2.08
CA HIS A 700 8.25 22.41 0.94
C HIS A 700 9.57 23.08 1.36
N ALA A 701 9.62 23.67 2.56
CA ALA A 701 10.84 24.29 3.11
C ALA A 701 11.96 23.28 3.43
N TYR A 702 11.66 21.99 3.59
CA TYR A 702 12.67 20.93 3.72
C TYR A 702 13.28 20.53 2.38
N GLU A 703 12.52 20.67 1.29
CA GLU A 703 12.96 20.33 -0.07
C GLU A 703 13.69 21.48 -0.76
N ALA A 704 13.26 22.72 -0.50
CA ALA A 704 13.99 23.93 -0.82
C ALA A 704 15.17 24.08 0.15
N GLY A 705 16.16 23.18 0.03
CA GLY A 705 17.40 23.26 0.81
C GLY A 705 17.94 24.68 0.78
N ARG A 706 18.35 25.20 1.95
CA ARG A 706 18.91 26.56 2.12
C ARG A 706 19.76 26.89 0.91
N SER A 707 19.24 27.73 0.00
CA SER A 707 20.09 28.41 -0.96
C SER A 707 21.14 29.07 -0.09
N ARG A 708 22.37 28.59 -0.24
CA ARG A 708 23.51 29.04 0.54
C ARG A 708 23.62 30.53 0.24
N LYS A 709 23.19 31.36 1.20
CA LYS A 709 23.48 32.80 1.25
C LYS A 709 24.96 33.05 1.62
N ASP A 710 25.85 32.10 1.35
CA ASP A 710 27.29 32.27 1.48
C ASP A 710 27.85 32.40 0.07
N GLY A 711 27.91 33.66 -0.32
CA GLY A 711 28.34 34.17 -1.59
C GLY A 711 28.07 35.66 -1.55
N GLY A 712 28.55 36.31 -0.48
CA GLY A 712 28.73 37.75 -0.49
C GLY A 712 29.64 38.04 -1.67
N GLY A 713 29.04 38.44 -2.79
CA GLY A 713 29.76 39.10 -3.85
C GLY A 713 30.35 40.33 -3.22
N ARG A 714 31.65 40.25 -2.92
CA ARG A 714 32.49 41.41 -2.69
C ARG A 714 32.33 42.21 -3.97
N VAL A 715 31.48 43.23 -3.92
CA VAL A 715 31.36 44.25 -4.95
C VAL A 715 32.73 44.90 -4.98
N VAL A 716 33.58 44.46 -5.90
CA VAL A 716 34.71 45.25 -6.34
C VAL A 716 34.08 46.47 -6.99
N ARG A 717 34.06 47.59 -6.24
CA ARG A 717 33.83 48.91 -6.81
C ARG A 717 34.97 49.15 -7.79
N GLU A 718 34.73 48.93 -9.07
CA GLU A 718 35.47 49.66 -10.09
C GLU A 718 35.16 51.15 -9.89
N GLY A 719 36.21 51.91 -9.60
CA GLY A 719 36.14 53.35 -9.42
C GLY A 719 35.66 54.02 -10.71
N ARG A 720 34.75 54.97 -10.56
CA ARG A 720 34.44 55.97 -11.59
C ARG A 720 35.72 56.75 -11.92
N PRO A 721 36.07 56.96 -13.20
CA PRO A 721 36.73 58.18 -13.62
C PRO A 721 35.67 59.28 -13.67
N GLY A 722 35.92 60.37 -12.96
CA GLY A 722 35.13 61.60 -13.02
C GLY A 722 35.25 62.27 -14.39
N LYS A 723 34.22 63.03 -14.72
CA LYS A 723 34.08 63.88 -15.90
C LYS A 723 35.28 64.82 -16.11
N GLN A 724 35.73 64.94 -17.36
CA GLN A 724 35.94 66.22 -18.07
C GLN A 724 36.13 65.94 -19.58
N ALA A 725 35.43 66.72 -20.41
CA ALA A 725 35.46 66.71 -21.88
C ALA A 725 36.75 67.41 -22.40
N PRO A 726 37.11 67.41 -23.72
CA PRO A 726 36.26 67.87 -24.82
C PRO A 726 36.33 67.07 -26.15
N GLN A 727 35.31 67.35 -26.97
CA GLN A 727 35.19 67.24 -28.45
C GLN A 727 36.36 66.66 -29.25
N VAL A 728 36.07 65.72 -30.16
CA VAL A 728 36.42 65.82 -31.60
C VAL A 728 35.43 64.98 -32.42
N GLN A 729 34.99 65.60 -33.51
CA GLN A 729 34.11 65.17 -34.58
C GLN A 729 34.90 64.33 -35.60
N GLN A 730 34.43 63.14 -36.00
CA GLN A 730 34.78 62.48 -37.28
C GLN A 730 33.94 61.20 -37.45
N SER A 731 33.02 61.12 -38.42
CA SER A 731 33.24 60.80 -39.84
C SER A 731 33.17 59.29 -40.11
N GLN A 732 32.28 58.95 -41.05
CA GLN A 732 32.17 57.67 -41.73
C GLN A 732 33.54 57.12 -42.18
N HIS A 733 33.78 55.80 -42.07
CA HIS A 733 34.38 55.02 -43.17
C HIS A 733 34.25 53.50 -42.98
N GLN A 734 34.20 52.83 -44.13
CA GLN A 734 33.92 51.44 -44.42
C GLN A 734 34.97 50.42 -43.90
N ALA A 735 34.53 49.15 -43.90
CA ALA A 735 35.33 47.93 -43.73
C ALA A 735 36.47 47.77 -44.77
N PRO A 736 37.42 46.84 -44.58
CA PRO A 736 37.25 45.52 -45.21
C PRO A 736 37.75 44.28 -44.42
N GLN A 737 37.34 43.12 -44.93
CA GLN A 737 37.53 41.74 -44.45
C GLN A 737 38.98 41.20 -44.54
N PRO A 738 39.30 40.11 -43.83
CA PRO A 738 40.63 39.49 -43.79
C PRO A 738 40.80 38.35 -44.81
N GLN A 739 41.73 38.51 -45.76
CA GLN A 739 42.34 37.43 -46.55
C GLN A 739 43.81 37.79 -46.78
N HIS A 740 44.76 37.20 -46.04
CA HIS A 740 46.18 36.97 -46.45
C HIS A 740 47.06 36.44 -45.29
N GLN A 741 46.71 35.34 -44.63
CA GLN A 741 47.60 34.68 -43.66
C GLN A 741 47.61 33.14 -43.75
N ALA A 742 47.53 32.60 -44.98
CA ALA A 742 47.71 31.16 -45.21
C ALA A 742 48.83 30.83 -46.21
N GLN A 743 49.75 31.77 -46.46
CA GLN A 743 50.90 31.58 -47.37
C GLN A 743 52.23 31.31 -46.62
N GLN A 744 52.25 31.33 -45.28
CA GLN A 744 53.47 31.11 -44.49
C GLN A 744 53.67 29.66 -44.01
N ALA A 745 52.79 28.73 -44.36
CA ALA A 745 52.86 27.33 -43.92
C ALA A 745 53.44 26.35 -44.95
N ARG A 746 54.05 26.82 -46.06
CA ARG A 746 54.62 25.95 -47.11
C ARG A 746 56.15 25.96 -47.25
N ASN A 747 56.89 26.68 -46.39
CA ASN A 747 58.35 26.80 -46.51
C ASN A 747 59.17 26.14 -45.38
N VAL A 748 58.58 25.21 -44.61
CA VAL A 748 59.32 24.51 -43.53
C VAL A 748 59.41 22.99 -43.74
N GLU A 749 58.77 22.43 -44.77
CA GLU A 749 58.73 20.97 -45.00
C GLU A 749 59.53 20.53 -46.25
N GLN A 750 60.73 21.11 -46.44
CA GLN A 750 61.69 20.66 -47.47
C GLN A 750 63.16 20.64 -47.02
N ARG A 751 63.42 20.63 -45.70
CA ARG A 751 64.77 20.36 -45.16
C ARG A 751 64.68 19.55 -43.87
N SER A 752 64.47 18.24 -43.98
CA SER A 752 65.10 17.21 -43.13
C SER A 752 64.48 15.83 -43.39
N VAL A 753 65.33 14.93 -43.92
CA VAL A 753 65.19 13.47 -44.13
C VAL A 753 64.34 13.03 -45.32
#